data_AF-A0A6P1E5N0-F1
#
_entry.id   AF-A0A6P1E5N0-F1
#
_cell.length_a   1.000
_cell.length_b   1.000
_cell.length_c   1.000
_cell.angle_alpha   90.00
_cell.angle_beta   90.00
_cell.angle_gamma   90.00
#
_symmetry.space_group_name_H-M   'P 1'
#
loop_
_entity.id
_entity.type
_entity.pdbx_description
1 polymer ?
#
loop_
_entity_poly.entity_id
_entity_poly.type
_entity_poly.pdbx_seq_one_letter_code
_entity_poly.pdbx_strand_id
1 'polypeptide(L)'
;MKNFKLTAAALGLVLGLGASVNVDNGLFEQPARAETVSTAKTVQKTFSDQTNFDWTYNTDGTATLSGFNNGTVVSEPFEADIPDTITHDGQTYKVTSIAPYAFWQQNNLIKVVMPKYLTTIQDNAFIYHADLQQVDFSKATNLTTIGDQAFFSSGPTDGINLPDSVTTIGNSAFASSQAKSIHFPAKLETIGKQAFASWPGTDPITLPDSLTSLGDGAFIYSQIPSVTLPANLTRIGSQAFLHNPNLTKVVLNSKLTQIGSQAFLYDDNLSDVNWQDASSLETIGDNAFTFTGLKGSIAFPDALQTIGSQAFLGNKLTTVDFGQNLKTIGDAAFAYNAINNSLVIPASVQSIGSLAFFGNHLTQVGINGTPTVATDSFSYNRITKYAASNATISSGAVQHQTATAFDDSPTLSINSLFNVNFTGTTQSKIAISNLTNNVTYHQDSGTFTIPETTNQFEFDWTLTAANGQVYTGHYTVVHEIPDIRAFNSQIYVGSSWTAQDNFNGATINGKDLELGEGGIQYKVTNAANNEPVDTVDTSKAGKFNVTYFYGTSAQRTVTVDVLPQANLIYTLSGDQEGTYTGNAQSLDLGKYSLNLSNGESYTLKAGDIAVKEGNLTGAGTYQIVLTSQGLDNLKKDVGAGANLTGSSSATFTITPKTVTPTLTGNEAVAYDGNAHKPTAGHYTISLDNGEDYSLKDSDIQIVNQPDGVTQSGTYDVTLSQSGKNDIQKQIGANYQLANVDTKAVFTINKAADAKPVTVKYVDESGKEIHKPQIITGKVGEAYDTTTKTYQISIDGYTLNQAKLPTNEKGKLSDKEQTVTYVYTKNTTPSTPSGDTGTATPTPGSGSESGSSSSSSSTSSSSDSALESSTPSTSTQQKPLLIAKKGAAVYSLKKIGLYSSKNFSDKARKTWYVSKPRIYRPMFVVTGYTRSSTGKLRYKVRDVNHLTKNRNKTGYITANWQYVRPVYYAAKHTTFTVINPRGVNAYRKVNLTGKVTNYKQGTVLKVKGITHHNLTTRYILSNGQYITGNRKLVQMGRHKQVKTVRAKGAINRHRDVNLSYRSQHYSKKQQKVFKVYGFDYSRGNSVTKHGTLRYRVAGGYITGNAKYVRIIDSK
;
A
#
# COMPACT_ATOMS: atom_id res chain seq x y z
N MET A 1 29.90 16.24 -6.09
CA MET A 1 30.84 16.28 -4.92
C MET A 1 30.87 17.70 -4.34
N LYS A 2 31.15 17.91 -3.04
CA LYS A 2 31.50 19.27 -2.50
C LYS A 2 32.18 19.40 -1.13
N ASN A 3 32.43 18.31 -0.40
CA ASN A 3 33.01 18.35 0.96
C ASN A 3 34.28 17.51 1.17
N PHE A 4 34.73 16.73 0.19
CA PHE A 4 36.06 16.11 0.22
C PHE A 4 37.07 17.06 -0.42
N LYS A 5 38.05 17.52 0.37
CA LYS A 5 39.29 18.12 -0.14
C LYS A 5 40.33 17.00 -0.30
N LEU A 6 40.24 16.20 -1.37
CA LEU A 6 41.47 15.58 -1.88
C LEU A 6 42.34 16.70 -2.44
N THR A 7 43.64 16.64 -2.17
CA THR A 7 44.62 17.51 -2.83
C THR A 7 44.76 17.09 -4.29
N ALA A 8 44.97 18.06 -5.19
CA ALA A 8 45.04 17.78 -6.63
C ALA A 8 46.14 16.76 -7.00
N ALA A 9 47.20 16.64 -6.19
CA ALA A 9 48.25 15.64 -6.33
C ALA A 9 47.73 14.19 -6.32
N ALA A 10 46.75 13.86 -5.47
CA ALA A 10 46.20 12.50 -5.39
C ALA A 10 45.41 12.12 -6.67
N LEU A 11 44.66 13.08 -7.23
CA LEU A 11 43.96 12.88 -8.50
C LEU A 11 44.94 12.83 -9.68
N GLY A 12 46.01 13.64 -9.64
CA GLY A 12 47.07 13.65 -10.64
C GLY A 12 47.92 12.38 -10.69
N LEU A 13 48.06 11.64 -9.57
CA LEU A 13 48.80 10.38 -9.56
C LEU A 13 48.05 9.26 -10.29
N VAL A 14 46.73 9.16 -10.08
CA VAL A 14 45.89 8.12 -10.72
C VAL A 14 45.59 8.43 -12.19
N LEU A 15 45.61 9.71 -12.59
CA LEU A 15 45.59 10.14 -13.99
C LEU A 15 46.99 10.16 -14.65
N GLY A 16 48.06 9.87 -13.89
CA GLY A 16 49.44 9.99 -14.33
C GLY A 16 50.09 8.69 -14.83
N LEU A 17 49.38 7.56 -14.77
CA LEU A 17 49.90 6.25 -15.14
C LEU A 17 49.05 5.55 -16.22
N GLY A 18 49.70 5.18 -17.31
CA GLY A 18 49.37 3.99 -18.10
C GLY A 18 48.17 4.05 -19.05
N ALA A 19 47.23 4.98 -18.88
CA ALA A 19 46.14 5.17 -19.83
C ALA A 19 45.95 6.65 -20.17
N SER A 20 46.38 7.04 -21.37
CA SER A 20 45.79 8.19 -22.04
C SER A 20 44.32 7.87 -22.29
N VAL A 21 43.45 8.35 -21.40
CA VAL A 21 42.04 8.54 -21.77
C VAL A 21 42.03 9.68 -22.79
N ASN A 22 42.34 9.32 -24.03
CA ASN A 22 41.81 10.03 -25.17
C ASN A 22 40.28 9.91 -25.05
N VAL A 23 39.70 10.88 -24.37
CA VAL A 23 38.49 11.51 -24.88
C VAL A 23 38.92 12.21 -26.18
N ASP A 24 39.17 11.40 -27.21
CA ASP A 24 39.14 11.90 -28.58
C ASP A 24 37.72 12.41 -28.77
N ASN A 25 37.56 13.73 -28.69
CA ASN A 25 36.29 14.39 -28.98
C ASN A 25 35.91 14.27 -30.47
N GLY A 26 36.75 13.60 -31.27
CA GLY A 26 36.40 13.12 -32.60
C GLY A 26 35.37 12.00 -32.52
N LEU A 27 34.21 12.23 -33.15
CA LEU A 27 33.14 11.25 -33.37
C LEU A 27 32.35 10.82 -32.12
N PHE A 28 32.00 11.79 -31.27
CA PHE A 28 30.62 12.31 -31.25
C PHE A 28 30.55 13.54 -30.33
N GLU A 29 30.55 14.75 -30.90
CA GLU A 29 29.90 15.86 -30.22
C GLU A 29 28.43 15.48 -29.96
N GLN A 30 27.85 15.86 -28.82
CA GLN A 30 26.40 15.85 -28.70
C GLN A 30 25.85 16.79 -29.79
N PRO A 31 25.08 16.30 -30.78
CA PRO A 31 24.45 17.19 -31.75
C PRO A 31 23.59 18.18 -30.97
N ALA A 32 23.90 19.47 -31.13
CA ALA A 32 23.53 20.51 -30.16
C ALA A 32 22.04 20.42 -29.79
N ARG A 33 21.77 20.05 -28.52
CA ARG A 33 20.48 19.58 -28.02
C ARG A 33 19.32 20.51 -28.41
N ALA A 34 18.66 20.16 -29.50
CA ALA A 34 17.49 20.88 -29.98
C ALA A 34 16.30 20.58 -29.07
N GLU A 35 16.06 21.43 -28.07
CA GLU A 35 14.78 21.47 -27.32
C GLU A 35 13.62 22.02 -28.18
N THR A 36 13.65 21.79 -29.49
CA THR A 36 12.48 21.87 -30.36
C THR A 36 11.58 20.69 -30.01
N VAL A 37 10.72 20.89 -29.01
CA VAL A 37 9.50 20.09 -28.85
C VAL A 37 8.71 20.23 -30.14
N SER A 38 8.85 19.28 -31.06
CA SER A 38 8.10 19.30 -32.31
C SER A 38 6.61 19.26 -31.95
N THR A 39 5.90 20.33 -32.31
CA THR A 39 4.46 20.41 -32.15
C THR A 39 3.86 19.42 -33.14
N ALA A 40 3.22 18.36 -32.62
CA ALA A 40 2.70 17.24 -33.40
C ALA A 40 2.09 17.69 -34.75
N LYS A 41 2.82 17.43 -35.83
CA LYS A 41 2.43 17.81 -37.19
C LYS A 41 1.31 16.86 -37.60
N THR A 42 0.16 17.40 -38.01
CA THR A 42 -0.96 16.58 -38.51
C THR A 42 -0.79 16.23 -39.99
N VAL A 43 -1.24 15.05 -40.41
CA VAL A 43 -1.19 14.60 -41.81
C VAL A 43 -1.98 15.58 -42.68
N GLN A 44 -1.32 16.19 -43.66
CA GLN A 44 -1.96 16.99 -44.71
C GLN A 44 -2.24 16.15 -45.95
N LYS A 45 -1.45 15.09 -46.17
CA LYS A 45 -1.50 14.24 -47.37
C LYS A 45 -1.07 12.81 -47.05
N THR A 46 -1.76 11.83 -47.65
CA THR A 46 -1.39 10.42 -47.60
C THR A 46 -1.08 9.95 -49.01
N PHE A 47 0.04 9.23 -49.18
CA PHE A 47 0.47 8.59 -50.41
C PHE A 47 0.32 7.07 -50.25
N SER A 48 -0.43 6.44 -51.15
CA SER A 48 -0.75 5.00 -51.08
C SER A 48 -0.93 4.33 -52.44
N ASP A 49 -0.82 5.08 -53.54
CA ASP A 49 -0.81 4.52 -54.88
C ASP A 49 0.59 3.99 -55.21
N GLN A 50 0.70 2.85 -55.89
CA GLN A 50 2.01 2.26 -56.25
C GLN A 50 2.90 3.20 -57.08
N THR A 51 2.32 4.17 -57.81
CA THR A 51 3.05 5.19 -58.58
C THR A 51 3.66 6.30 -57.72
N ASN A 52 3.37 6.35 -56.42
CA ASN A 52 4.00 7.27 -55.46
C ASN A 52 5.35 6.77 -54.95
N PHE A 53 5.75 5.55 -55.34
CA PHE A 53 6.88 4.80 -54.83
C PHE A 53 7.73 4.28 -55.98
N ASP A 54 9.05 4.19 -55.77
CA ASP A 54 10.00 3.76 -56.80
C ASP A 54 10.43 2.31 -56.46
N TRP A 55 10.32 1.39 -57.42
CA TRP A 55 10.37 -0.07 -57.17
C TRP A 55 11.50 -0.79 -57.90
N THR A 56 12.09 -1.77 -57.23
CA THR A 56 12.95 -2.79 -57.83
C THR A 56 12.24 -4.15 -57.81
N TYR A 57 12.20 -4.82 -58.96
CA TYR A 57 11.46 -6.06 -59.17
C TYR A 57 12.39 -7.28 -59.12
N ASN A 58 12.07 -8.26 -58.29
CA ASN A 58 12.87 -9.45 -58.08
C ASN A 58 12.30 -10.64 -58.87
N THR A 59 13.16 -11.54 -59.33
CA THR A 59 12.79 -12.70 -60.17
C THR A 59 11.98 -13.78 -59.45
N ASP A 60 11.80 -13.67 -58.13
CA ASP A 60 11.02 -14.57 -57.27
C ASP A 60 9.55 -14.13 -57.08
N GLY A 61 9.13 -13.03 -57.72
CA GLY A 61 7.80 -12.45 -57.53
C GLY A 61 7.70 -11.54 -56.31
N THR A 62 8.82 -11.02 -55.81
CA THR A 62 8.86 -9.99 -54.77
C THR A 62 9.32 -8.63 -55.32
N ALA A 63 9.04 -7.58 -54.57
CA ALA A 63 9.46 -6.21 -54.88
C ALA A 63 10.14 -5.57 -53.67
N THR A 64 11.14 -4.75 -53.96
CA THR A 64 11.87 -3.92 -53.01
C THR A 64 11.49 -2.46 -53.24
N LEU A 65 11.08 -1.76 -52.18
CA LEU A 65 10.88 -0.32 -52.21
C LEU A 65 12.25 0.37 -52.25
N SER A 66 12.60 0.97 -53.39
CA SER A 66 13.93 1.56 -53.65
C SER A 66 13.94 3.10 -53.65
N GLY A 67 12.77 3.75 -53.66
CA GLY A 67 12.66 5.20 -53.56
C GLY A 67 11.22 5.67 -53.31
N PHE A 68 11.04 6.99 -53.17
CA PHE A 68 9.74 7.61 -52.98
C PHE A 68 9.60 8.85 -53.87
N ASN A 69 8.45 8.96 -54.54
CA ASN A 69 8.03 10.11 -55.34
C ASN A 69 9.07 10.54 -56.41
N ASN A 70 9.78 9.57 -57.02
CA ASN A 70 10.90 9.81 -57.94
C ASN A 70 11.96 10.79 -57.38
N GLY A 71 12.22 10.71 -56.06
CA GLY A 71 13.13 11.62 -55.35
C GLY A 71 12.63 13.06 -55.15
N THR A 72 11.39 13.38 -55.55
CA THR A 72 10.82 14.72 -55.37
C THR A 72 10.40 14.94 -53.92
N VAL A 73 11.00 15.92 -53.24
CA VAL A 73 10.76 16.22 -51.82
C VAL A 73 9.36 16.79 -51.60
N VAL A 74 8.61 16.20 -50.67
CA VAL A 74 7.29 16.69 -50.25
C VAL A 74 7.43 17.81 -49.20
N SER A 75 6.88 18.98 -49.51
CA SER A 75 6.99 20.20 -48.69
C SER A 75 6.01 20.28 -47.52
N GLU A 76 4.97 19.45 -47.51
CA GLU A 76 3.89 19.40 -46.51
C GLU A 76 3.98 18.11 -45.65
N PRO A 77 3.52 18.12 -44.38
CA PRO A 77 3.53 16.94 -43.52
C PRO A 77 2.69 15.79 -44.09
N PHE A 78 3.31 14.63 -44.31
CA PHE A 78 2.67 13.53 -45.05
C PHE A 78 2.83 12.14 -44.44
N GLU A 79 1.92 11.25 -44.84
CA GLU A 79 1.91 9.82 -44.55
C GLU A 79 2.22 9.00 -45.82
N ALA A 80 2.98 7.92 -45.66
CA ALA A 80 3.16 6.90 -46.69
C ALA A 80 2.56 5.56 -46.24
N ASP A 81 1.47 5.10 -46.87
CA ASP A 81 0.96 3.74 -46.70
C ASP A 81 1.52 2.85 -47.81
N ILE A 82 2.54 2.05 -47.48
CA ILE A 82 3.26 1.25 -48.46
C ILE A 82 2.38 0.07 -48.91
N PRO A 83 2.12 -0.12 -50.21
CA PRO A 83 1.26 -1.20 -50.69
C PRO A 83 1.77 -2.59 -50.32
N ASP A 84 0.87 -3.50 -49.90
CA ASP A 84 1.20 -4.91 -49.66
C ASP A 84 1.74 -5.60 -50.92
N THR A 85 1.18 -5.26 -52.08
CA THR A 85 1.50 -5.83 -53.39
C THR A 85 1.40 -4.76 -54.46
N ILE A 86 2.26 -4.82 -55.48
CA ILE A 86 2.29 -3.91 -56.62
C ILE A 86 2.29 -4.69 -57.94
N THR A 87 1.79 -4.09 -59.02
CA THR A 87 1.61 -4.75 -60.33
C THR A 87 2.42 -4.06 -61.41
N HIS A 88 3.18 -4.85 -62.17
CA HIS A 88 4.04 -4.41 -63.27
C HIS A 88 4.06 -5.49 -64.37
N ASP A 89 3.92 -5.08 -65.63
CA ASP A 89 3.84 -5.94 -66.82
C ASP A 89 2.85 -7.13 -66.69
N GLY A 90 1.72 -6.87 -66.02
CA GLY A 90 0.66 -7.85 -65.77
C GLY A 90 0.96 -8.86 -64.63
N GLN A 91 2.14 -8.80 -64.02
CA GLN A 91 2.52 -9.63 -62.87
C GLN A 91 2.36 -8.86 -61.56
N THR A 92 1.96 -9.57 -60.50
CA THR A 92 1.81 -9.01 -59.14
C THR A 92 2.95 -9.45 -58.24
N TYR A 93 3.65 -8.48 -57.66
CA TYR A 93 4.81 -8.67 -56.80
C TYR A 93 4.44 -8.37 -55.34
N LYS A 94 4.95 -9.16 -54.39
CA LYS A 94 4.81 -8.91 -52.94
C LYS A 94 5.89 -7.94 -52.47
N VAL A 95 5.54 -6.89 -51.74
CA VAL A 95 6.56 -5.98 -51.19
C VAL A 95 7.19 -6.62 -49.96
N THR A 96 8.46 -7.02 -50.08
CA THR A 96 9.19 -7.78 -49.04
C THR A 96 10.31 -7.01 -48.38
N SER A 97 10.84 -5.96 -49.00
CA SER A 97 11.90 -5.16 -48.39
C SER A 97 11.87 -3.68 -48.74
N ILE A 98 12.49 -2.88 -47.89
CA ILE A 98 12.74 -1.44 -48.10
C ILE A 98 14.25 -1.25 -48.15
N ALA A 99 14.73 -0.64 -49.24
CA ALA A 99 16.15 -0.43 -49.52
C ALA A 99 16.77 0.70 -48.69
N PRO A 100 18.11 0.81 -48.64
CA PRO A 100 18.80 1.98 -48.12
C PRO A 100 18.31 3.27 -48.77
N TYR A 101 18.14 4.32 -47.97
CA TYR A 101 17.81 5.66 -48.43
C TYR A 101 16.47 5.79 -49.20
N ALA A 102 15.56 4.81 -49.11
CA ALA A 102 14.29 4.82 -49.85
C ALA A 102 13.39 6.05 -49.60
N PHE A 103 13.52 6.71 -48.44
CA PHE A 103 12.83 7.97 -48.12
C PHE A 103 13.76 9.19 -48.00
N TRP A 104 14.97 9.13 -48.58
CA TRP A 104 15.99 10.18 -48.43
C TRP A 104 15.48 11.60 -48.70
N GLN A 105 15.88 12.55 -47.84
CA GLN A 105 15.46 13.96 -47.83
C GLN A 105 13.95 14.23 -47.66
N GLN A 106 13.10 13.20 -47.46
CA GLN A 106 11.68 13.37 -47.18
C GLN A 106 11.44 13.77 -45.71
N ASN A 107 11.98 14.92 -45.33
CA ASN A 107 12.02 15.42 -43.95
C ASN A 107 10.63 15.65 -43.34
N ASN A 108 9.59 15.83 -44.17
CA ASN A 108 8.20 15.98 -43.74
C ASN A 108 7.40 14.65 -43.67
N LEU A 109 8.06 13.49 -43.81
CA LEU A 109 7.44 12.19 -43.54
C LEU A 109 7.12 12.11 -42.04
N ILE A 110 5.83 12.13 -41.69
CA ILE A 110 5.37 12.07 -40.29
C ILE A 110 4.79 10.71 -39.88
N LYS A 111 4.36 9.90 -40.85
CA LYS A 111 3.90 8.53 -40.62
C LYS A 111 4.27 7.63 -41.79
N VAL A 112 4.69 6.41 -41.49
CA VAL A 112 4.80 5.33 -42.48
C VAL A 112 4.06 4.09 -41.99
N VAL A 113 3.30 3.45 -42.87
CA VAL A 113 2.66 2.15 -42.64
C VAL A 113 3.40 1.09 -43.45
N MET A 114 3.84 0.03 -42.78
CA MET A 114 4.65 -1.03 -43.36
C MET A 114 3.78 -2.06 -44.09
N PRO A 115 4.24 -2.65 -45.22
CA PRO A 115 3.44 -3.59 -46.00
C PRO A 115 3.42 -4.99 -45.38
N LYS A 116 2.35 -5.75 -45.63
CA LYS A 116 2.08 -7.07 -45.04
C LYS A 116 3.16 -8.13 -45.24
N TYR A 117 3.80 -8.14 -46.40
CA TYR A 117 4.81 -9.16 -46.75
C TYR A 117 6.25 -8.72 -46.43
N LEU A 118 6.44 -7.57 -45.77
CA LEU A 118 7.76 -7.07 -45.37
C LEU A 118 8.49 -8.08 -44.49
N THR A 119 9.72 -8.43 -44.89
CA THR A 119 10.66 -9.28 -44.13
C THR A 119 11.88 -8.52 -43.64
N THR A 120 12.32 -7.47 -44.36
CA THR A 120 13.54 -6.71 -44.04
C THR A 120 13.38 -5.20 -44.29
N ILE A 121 13.74 -4.39 -43.30
CA ILE A 121 14.09 -2.97 -43.51
C ILE A 121 15.62 -2.91 -43.59
N GLN A 122 16.16 -2.49 -44.74
CA GLN A 122 17.61 -2.47 -44.97
C GLN A 122 18.27 -1.22 -44.36
N ASP A 123 19.59 -1.22 -44.34
CA ASP A 123 20.42 -0.22 -43.66
C ASP A 123 20.08 1.21 -44.11
N ASN A 124 20.02 2.18 -43.20
CA ASN A 124 19.72 3.60 -43.50
C ASN A 124 18.33 3.90 -44.15
N ALA A 125 17.40 2.94 -44.26
CA ALA A 125 16.12 3.12 -44.99
C ALA A 125 15.31 4.36 -44.57
N PHE A 126 15.31 4.70 -43.28
CA PHE A 126 14.64 5.85 -42.66
C PHE A 126 15.59 6.65 -41.76
N ILE A 127 16.81 6.94 -42.22
CA ILE A 127 17.78 7.77 -41.50
C ILE A 127 17.40 9.27 -41.49
N TYR A 128 17.68 9.98 -40.38
CA TYR A 128 17.48 11.44 -40.19
C TYR A 128 16.05 12.01 -40.28
N HIS A 129 14.99 11.19 -40.23
CA HIS A 129 13.60 11.66 -40.28
C HIS A 129 13.11 12.20 -38.91
N ALA A 130 13.55 13.40 -38.54
CA ALA A 130 13.28 14.00 -37.24
C ALA A 130 11.78 14.30 -36.94
N ASP A 131 10.95 14.48 -37.97
CA ASP A 131 9.50 14.74 -37.82
C ASP A 131 8.61 13.48 -37.87
N LEU A 132 9.21 12.31 -38.09
CA LEU A 132 8.50 11.02 -38.06
C LEU A 132 7.88 10.80 -36.67
N GLN A 133 6.56 10.77 -36.57
CA GLN A 133 5.84 10.58 -35.30
C GLN A 133 5.45 9.12 -35.08
N GLN A 134 5.07 8.41 -36.14
CA GLN A 134 4.60 7.02 -36.07
C GLN A 134 5.19 6.12 -37.16
N VAL A 135 5.63 4.93 -36.75
CA VAL A 135 5.86 3.79 -37.66
C VAL A 135 4.84 2.72 -37.33
N ASP A 136 3.95 2.44 -38.28
CA ASP A 136 2.86 1.47 -38.12
C ASP A 136 3.28 0.12 -38.71
N PHE A 137 3.69 -0.79 -37.83
CA PHE A 137 4.09 -2.16 -38.16
C PHE A 137 2.91 -3.16 -38.17
N SER A 138 1.66 -2.73 -37.99
CA SER A 138 0.51 -3.63 -37.73
C SER A 138 0.25 -4.66 -38.83
N LYS A 139 0.57 -4.36 -40.10
CA LYS A 139 0.47 -5.33 -41.22
C LYS A 139 1.69 -6.26 -41.28
N ALA A 140 2.88 -5.80 -40.88
CA ALA A 140 4.20 -6.36 -41.20
C ALA A 140 4.62 -7.55 -40.31
N THR A 141 3.74 -8.54 -40.16
CA THR A 141 3.91 -9.70 -39.27
C THR A 141 4.96 -10.73 -39.71
N ASN A 142 5.67 -10.47 -40.81
CA ASN A 142 6.77 -11.28 -41.34
C ASN A 142 8.16 -10.60 -41.17
N LEU A 143 8.21 -9.39 -40.61
CA LEU A 143 9.44 -8.60 -40.49
C LEU A 143 10.41 -9.27 -39.52
N THR A 144 11.58 -9.72 -39.98
CA THR A 144 12.61 -10.37 -39.15
C THR A 144 13.76 -9.42 -38.81
N THR A 145 14.11 -8.51 -39.73
CA THR A 145 15.37 -7.77 -39.69
C THR A 145 15.15 -6.26 -39.79
N ILE A 146 15.71 -5.52 -38.83
CA ILE A 146 15.95 -4.07 -38.91
C ILE A 146 17.46 -3.87 -39.15
N GLY A 147 17.84 -3.28 -40.29
CA GLY A 147 19.23 -3.06 -40.70
C GLY A 147 19.99 -1.99 -39.91
N ASP A 148 21.26 -1.85 -40.22
CA ASP A 148 22.17 -0.90 -39.58
C ASP A 148 21.72 0.56 -39.85
N GLN A 149 21.69 1.39 -38.81
CA GLN A 149 21.26 2.79 -38.88
C GLN A 149 19.85 3.02 -39.48
N ALA A 150 19.01 1.99 -39.60
CA ALA A 150 17.73 2.05 -40.32
C ALA A 150 16.78 3.18 -39.88
N PHE A 151 16.80 3.57 -38.60
CA PHE A 151 16.07 4.72 -38.02
C PHE A 151 17.01 5.65 -37.22
N PHE A 152 18.29 5.72 -37.61
CA PHE A 152 19.28 6.56 -36.91
C PHE A 152 18.88 8.04 -36.95
N SER A 153 18.89 8.68 -35.77
CA SER A 153 18.49 10.08 -35.57
C SER A 153 17.06 10.42 -36.04
N SER A 154 16.16 9.43 -36.09
CA SER A 154 14.77 9.60 -36.56
C SER A 154 13.76 9.69 -35.42
N GLY A 155 12.57 10.19 -35.74
CA GLY A 155 11.67 10.82 -34.77
C GLY A 155 10.70 9.98 -33.91
N PRO A 156 10.35 8.69 -34.17
CA PRO A 156 9.01 8.12 -33.88
C PRO A 156 8.49 8.37 -32.46
N THR A 157 7.82 9.52 -32.28
CA THR A 157 7.55 10.13 -30.97
C THR A 157 6.56 9.35 -30.11
N ASP A 158 5.75 8.52 -30.75
CA ASP A 158 4.68 7.74 -30.14
C ASP A 158 5.20 6.39 -29.61
N GLY A 159 6.47 6.08 -29.87
CA GLY A 159 7.14 4.84 -29.49
C GLY A 159 7.31 3.88 -30.67
N ILE A 160 8.02 2.78 -30.42
CA ILE A 160 8.35 1.78 -31.44
C ILE A 160 7.75 0.43 -31.02
N ASN A 161 6.72 -0.01 -31.74
CA ASN A 161 6.05 -1.29 -31.50
C ASN A 161 6.50 -2.30 -32.56
N LEU A 162 7.63 -2.97 -32.34
CA LEU A 162 8.17 -3.96 -33.28
C LEU A 162 7.33 -5.24 -33.27
N PRO A 163 7.11 -5.90 -34.43
CA PRO A 163 6.46 -7.20 -34.50
C PRO A 163 7.21 -8.32 -33.78
N ASP A 164 6.49 -9.28 -33.19
CA ASP A 164 7.03 -10.52 -32.59
C ASP A 164 7.82 -11.43 -33.55
N SER A 165 7.82 -11.13 -34.85
CA SER A 165 8.65 -11.79 -35.86
C SER A 165 10.09 -11.29 -35.91
N VAL A 166 10.39 -10.11 -35.33
CA VAL A 166 11.73 -9.49 -35.41
C VAL A 166 12.72 -10.24 -34.53
N THR A 167 13.76 -10.79 -35.16
CA THR A 167 14.86 -11.52 -34.52
C THR A 167 16.14 -10.68 -34.39
N THR A 168 16.31 -9.67 -35.25
CA THR A 168 17.58 -8.92 -35.39
C THR A 168 17.36 -7.42 -35.47
N ILE A 169 18.06 -6.67 -34.63
CA ILE A 169 18.19 -5.21 -34.70
C ILE A 169 19.67 -4.85 -34.93
N GLY A 170 19.96 -4.19 -36.05
CA GLY A 170 21.30 -3.83 -36.50
C GLY A 170 22.03 -2.78 -35.65
N ASN A 171 23.28 -2.51 -36.02
CA ASN A 171 24.14 -1.55 -35.34
C ASN A 171 23.59 -0.12 -35.52
N SER A 172 23.54 0.65 -34.43
CA SER A 172 23.01 2.02 -34.39
C SER A 172 21.58 2.19 -34.96
N ALA A 173 20.81 1.10 -35.12
CA ALA A 173 19.52 1.10 -35.83
C ALA A 173 18.51 2.12 -35.32
N PHE A 174 18.51 2.41 -34.01
CA PHE A 174 17.66 3.41 -33.35
C PHE A 174 18.49 4.42 -32.52
N ALA A 175 19.78 4.55 -32.79
CA ALA A 175 20.63 5.50 -32.06
C ALA A 175 20.19 6.95 -32.35
N SER A 176 20.18 7.78 -31.31
CA SER A 176 19.61 9.14 -31.31
C SER A 176 18.13 9.21 -31.70
N SER A 177 17.39 8.09 -31.71
CA SER A 177 15.96 8.09 -32.00
C SER A 177 15.17 8.84 -30.91
N GLN A 178 14.16 9.62 -31.31
CA GLN A 178 13.33 10.40 -30.38
C GLN A 178 12.15 9.61 -29.80
N ALA A 179 12.08 8.30 -30.04
CA ALA A 179 11.11 7.40 -29.45
C ALA A 179 11.21 7.36 -27.92
N LYS A 180 10.08 7.53 -27.23
CA LYS A 180 10.00 7.58 -25.75
C LYS A 180 9.87 6.20 -25.11
N SER A 181 9.41 5.21 -25.88
CA SER A 181 9.16 3.83 -25.49
C SER A 181 9.49 2.90 -26.66
N ILE A 182 9.84 1.65 -26.33
CA ILE A 182 9.98 0.56 -27.30
C ILE A 182 9.40 -0.72 -26.70
N HIS A 183 8.67 -1.48 -27.51
CA HIS A 183 8.32 -2.85 -27.21
C HIS A 183 9.35 -3.79 -27.85
N PHE A 184 10.05 -4.58 -27.03
CA PHE A 184 11.02 -5.57 -27.52
C PHE A 184 10.29 -6.88 -27.90
N PRO A 185 10.45 -7.36 -29.15
CA PRO A 185 9.85 -8.61 -29.63
C PRO A 185 10.19 -9.82 -28.78
N ALA A 186 9.25 -10.76 -28.59
CA ALA A 186 9.50 -11.99 -27.84
C ALA A 186 10.60 -12.89 -28.45
N LYS A 187 10.90 -12.72 -29.75
CA LYS A 187 11.90 -13.51 -30.51
C LYS A 187 13.20 -12.75 -30.82
N LEU A 188 13.46 -11.60 -30.21
CA LEU A 188 14.66 -10.80 -30.49
C LEU A 188 15.93 -11.48 -29.95
N GLU A 189 16.68 -12.13 -30.85
CA GLU A 189 17.91 -12.87 -30.52
C GLU A 189 19.14 -11.96 -30.41
N THR A 190 19.17 -10.85 -31.16
CA THR A 190 20.34 -9.94 -31.29
C THR A 190 19.98 -8.46 -31.25
N ILE A 191 20.67 -7.70 -30.39
CA ILE A 191 20.73 -6.24 -30.40
C ILE A 191 22.17 -5.81 -30.74
N GLY A 192 22.33 -5.13 -31.89
CA GLY A 192 23.61 -4.70 -32.44
C GLY A 192 24.35 -3.64 -31.62
N LYS A 193 25.59 -3.35 -32.04
CA LYS A 193 26.46 -2.33 -31.44
C LYS A 193 25.74 -0.97 -31.46
N GLN A 194 25.71 -0.27 -30.33
CA GLN A 194 25.13 1.08 -30.21
C GLN A 194 23.65 1.19 -30.67
N ALA A 195 22.90 0.10 -30.81
CA ALA A 195 21.56 0.07 -31.41
C ALA A 195 20.56 1.10 -30.83
N PHE A 196 20.66 1.43 -29.54
CA PHE A 196 19.86 2.41 -28.81
C PHE A 196 20.73 3.46 -28.10
N ALA A 197 21.86 3.85 -28.71
CA ALA A 197 22.70 4.92 -28.16
C ALA A 197 21.92 6.25 -28.05
N SER A 198 22.14 7.00 -26.96
CA SER A 198 21.48 8.27 -26.65
C SER A 198 19.95 8.20 -26.59
N TRP A 199 19.36 7.03 -26.26
CA TRP A 199 17.91 6.85 -26.27
C TRP A 199 17.24 7.61 -25.11
N PRO A 200 16.23 8.47 -25.38
CA PRO A 200 15.59 9.33 -24.37
C PRO A 200 14.53 8.61 -23.54
N GLY A 201 14.37 7.29 -23.68
CA GLY A 201 13.34 6.51 -22.98
C GLY A 201 13.49 6.56 -21.46
N THR A 202 12.37 6.87 -20.77
CA THR A 202 12.33 7.08 -19.31
C THR A 202 11.67 5.94 -18.54
N ASP A 203 11.16 4.92 -19.23
CA ASP A 203 10.46 3.78 -18.63
C ASP A 203 11.44 2.60 -18.39
N PRO A 204 11.19 1.74 -17.38
CA PRO A 204 11.95 0.51 -17.18
C PRO A 204 11.93 -0.39 -18.42
N ILE A 205 13.08 -0.95 -18.80
CA ILE A 205 13.16 -1.93 -19.89
C ILE A 205 13.28 -3.35 -19.36
N THR A 206 12.52 -4.25 -19.97
CA THR A 206 12.69 -5.71 -19.86
C THR A 206 13.16 -6.19 -21.23
N LEU A 207 14.33 -6.82 -21.26
CA LEU A 207 14.85 -7.46 -22.47
C LEU A 207 14.27 -8.89 -22.59
N PRO A 208 13.99 -9.39 -23.80
CA PRO A 208 13.26 -10.64 -24.01
C PRO A 208 14.16 -11.87 -23.79
N ASP A 209 13.60 -12.97 -23.29
CA ASP A 209 14.35 -14.17 -22.90
C ASP A 209 15.04 -14.93 -24.06
N SER A 210 14.77 -14.55 -25.30
CA SER A 210 15.48 -14.99 -26.51
C SER A 210 16.85 -14.30 -26.71
N LEU A 211 17.08 -13.14 -26.09
CA LEU A 211 18.31 -12.36 -26.24
C LEU A 211 19.49 -13.03 -25.52
N THR A 212 20.44 -13.56 -26.29
CA THR A 212 21.60 -14.30 -25.75
C THR A 212 22.80 -13.40 -25.43
N SER A 213 22.94 -12.26 -26.13
CA SER A 213 24.00 -11.28 -25.91
C SER A 213 23.52 -9.85 -26.16
N LEU A 214 24.16 -8.88 -25.50
CA LEU A 214 23.92 -7.45 -25.70
C LEU A 214 25.14 -6.82 -26.38
N GLY A 215 24.92 -6.12 -27.49
CA GLY A 215 25.96 -5.45 -28.26
C GLY A 215 26.73 -4.38 -27.47
N ASP A 216 27.97 -4.13 -27.87
CA ASP A 216 28.81 -3.11 -27.24
C ASP A 216 28.18 -1.71 -27.46
N GLY A 217 28.12 -0.91 -26.40
CA GLY A 217 27.50 0.41 -26.40
C GLY A 217 25.98 0.43 -26.60
N ALA A 218 25.28 -0.71 -26.55
CA ALA A 218 23.88 -0.83 -26.98
C ALA A 218 22.92 0.25 -26.45
N PHE A 219 23.05 0.68 -25.18
CA PHE A 219 22.28 1.74 -24.54
C PHE A 219 23.16 2.88 -23.97
N ILE A 220 24.35 3.12 -24.55
CA ILE A 220 25.26 4.21 -24.13
C ILE A 220 24.53 5.57 -24.12
N TYR A 221 24.80 6.44 -23.12
CA TYR A 221 24.20 7.78 -22.94
C TYR A 221 22.65 7.84 -22.81
N SER A 222 21.99 6.70 -22.63
CA SER A 222 20.52 6.62 -22.58
C SER A 222 19.93 7.07 -21.24
N GLN A 223 18.60 7.19 -21.15
CA GLN A 223 17.90 7.76 -20.00
C GLN A 223 17.15 6.74 -19.12
N ILE A 224 17.51 5.46 -19.25
CA ILE A 224 16.82 4.31 -18.65
C ILE A 224 16.88 4.35 -17.11
N PRO A 225 15.77 4.12 -16.37
CA PRO A 225 15.77 4.11 -14.91
C PRO A 225 16.22 2.77 -14.29
N SER A 226 15.97 1.66 -14.99
CA SER A 226 16.30 0.29 -14.58
C SER A 226 16.18 -0.68 -15.75
N VAL A 227 17.04 -1.69 -15.79
CA VAL A 227 17.00 -2.81 -16.76
C VAL A 227 16.86 -4.15 -16.05
N THR A 228 15.99 -5.01 -16.60
CA THR A 228 15.93 -6.44 -16.28
C THR A 228 16.64 -7.21 -17.40
N LEU A 229 17.71 -7.94 -17.07
CA LEU A 229 18.41 -8.79 -18.03
C LEU A 229 17.65 -10.12 -18.23
N PRO A 230 17.62 -10.68 -19.45
CA PRO A 230 16.90 -11.91 -19.73
C PRO A 230 17.60 -13.15 -19.17
N ALA A 231 16.85 -14.24 -18.95
CA ALA A 231 17.32 -15.46 -18.29
C ALA A 231 18.36 -16.28 -19.09
N ASN A 232 18.59 -15.92 -20.36
CA ASN A 232 19.56 -16.55 -21.26
C ASN A 232 20.75 -15.65 -21.65
N LEU A 233 20.83 -14.42 -21.14
CA LEU A 233 21.87 -13.47 -21.52
C LEU A 233 23.21 -13.83 -20.87
N THR A 234 24.18 -14.28 -21.66
CA THR A 234 25.51 -14.68 -21.18
C THR A 234 26.50 -13.52 -21.08
N ARG A 235 26.31 -12.46 -21.88
CA ARG A 235 27.23 -11.31 -21.97
C ARG A 235 26.52 -9.96 -21.99
N ILE A 236 26.98 -9.04 -21.14
CA ILE A 236 26.76 -7.59 -21.29
C ILE A 236 27.96 -7.01 -22.06
N GLY A 237 27.69 -6.29 -23.14
CA GLY A 237 28.73 -5.68 -23.98
C GLY A 237 29.56 -4.59 -23.29
N SER A 238 30.72 -4.29 -23.87
CA SER A 238 31.56 -3.16 -23.45
C SER A 238 30.78 -1.85 -23.63
N GLN A 239 30.88 -0.91 -22.70
CA GLN A 239 30.15 0.37 -22.72
C GLN A 239 28.60 0.27 -22.78
N ALA A 240 28.00 -0.93 -22.61
CA ALA A 240 26.60 -1.18 -22.97
C ALA A 240 25.56 -0.25 -22.30
N PHE A 241 25.83 0.26 -21.11
CA PHE A 241 25.01 1.24 -20.39
C PHE A 241 25.81 2.48 -19.93
N LEU A 242 27.00 2.74 -20.50
CA LEU A 242 27.89 3.83 -20.09
C LEU A 242 27.15 5.17 -20.03
N HIS A 243 27.22 5.82 -18.86
CA HIS A 243 26.59 7.09 -18.50
C HIS A 243 25.08 7.16 -18.80
N ASN A 244 24.32 6.24 -18.19
CA ASN A 244 22.87 6.35 -18.01
C ASN A 244 22.56 7.07 -16.68
N PRO A 245 22.39 8.41 -16.64
CA PRO A 245 22.29 9.16 -15.39
C PRO A 245 21.06 8.84 -14.54
N ASN A 246 20.03 8.20 -15.11
CA ASN A 246 18.82 7.77 -14.40
C ASN A 246 18.90 6.32 -13.89
N LEU A 247 19.89 5.53 -14.33
CA LEU A 247 19.97 4.11 -14.00
C LEU A 247 20.21 3.94 -12.50
N THR A 248 19.26 3.30 -11.83
CA THR A 248 19.30 3.06 -10.37
C THR A 248 19.50 1.59 -10.01
N LYS A 249 19.03 0.69 -10.88
CA LYS A 249 18.99 -0.76 -10.67
C LYS A 249 19.34 -1.55 -11.93
N VAL A 250 20.13 -2.61 -11.75
CA VAL A 250 20.29 -3.69 -12.74
C VAL A 250 19.91 -5.01 -12.06
N VAL A 251 19.02 -5.78 -12.68
CA VAL A 251 18.73 -7.17 -12.28
C VAL A 251 19.60 -8.10 -13.12
N LEU A 252 20.49 -8.85 -12.47
CA LEU A 252 21.37 -9.84 -13.12
C LEU A 252 20.65 -11.18 -13.31
N ASN A 253 21.24 -12.08 -14.11
CA ASN A 253 20.71 -13.44 -14.32
C ASN A 253 21.82 -14.49 -14.07
N SER A 254 21.41 -15.73 -13.76
CA SER A 254 22.31 -16.79 -13.30
C SER A 254 23.25 -17.34 -14.37
N LYS A 255 22.98 -17.13 -15.66
CA LYS A 255 23.81 -17.55 -16.80
C LYS A 255 24.76 -16.46 -17.31
N LEU A 256 24.73 -15.25 -16.74
CA LEU A 256 25.64 -14.17 -17.08
C LEU A 256 27.08 -14.54 -16.72
N THR A 257 27.96 -14.71 -17.72
CA THR A 257 29.38 -15.06 -17.53
C THR A 257 30.32 -13.86 -17.65
N GLN A 258 29.96 -12.83 -18.43
CA GLN A 258 30.80 -11.66 -18.68
C GLN A 258 30.05 -10.33 -18.59
N ILE A 259 30.63 -9.38 -17.86
CA ILE A 259 30.32 -7.95 -17.93
C ILE A 259 31.47 -7.23 -18.62
N GLY A 260 31.22 -6.62 -19.77
CA GLY A 260 32.24 -5.95 -20.59
C GLY A 260 32.86 -4.71 -19.95
N SER A 261 33.99 -4.26 -20.51
CA SER A 261 34.70 -3.08 -20.03
C SER A 261 33.84 -1.82 -20.16
N GLN A 262 33.90 -0.93 -19.16
CA GLN A 262 33.14 0.32 -19.07
C GLN A 262 31.61 0.16 -19.12
N ALA A 263 31.06 -1.06 -18.92
CA ALA A 263 29.63 -1.35 -19.12
C ALA A 263 28.66 -0.41 -18.39
N PHE A 264 29.00 0.06 -17.18
CA PHE A 264 28.22 0.98 -16.35
C PHE A 264 29.06 2.19 -15.87
N LEU A 265 30.07 2.59 -16.66
CA LEU A 265 30.96 3.72 -16.35
C LEU A 265 30.15 5.03 -16.23
N TYR A 266 30.32 5.76 -15.13
CA TYR A 266 29.60 7.00 -14.78
C TYR A 266 28.07 6.87 -14.59
N ASP A 267 27.59 5.69 -14.16
CA ASP A 267 26.21 5.52 -13.68
C ASP A 267 26.09 5.94 -12.20
N ASP A 268 26.28 7.24 -11.94
CA ASP A 268 26.31 7.91 -10.62
C ASP A 268 25.18 7.49 -9.64
N ASN A 269 24.04 7.03 -10.16
CA ASN A 269 22.86 6.62 -9.38
C ASN A 269 22.69 5.10 -9.23
N LEU A 270 23.41 4.28 -10.01
CA LEU A 270 23.29 2.81 -9.99
C LEU A 270 23.75 2.28 -8.64
N SER A 271 22.82 1.77 -7.83
CA SER A 271 23.14 1.38 -6.46
C SER A 271 22.26 0.27 -5.87
N ASP A 272 21.51 -0.42 -6.73
CA ASP A 272 20.82 -1.69 -6.47
C ASP A 272 21.29 -2.70 -7.53
N VAL A 273 22.22 -3.57 -7.14
CA VAL A 273 22.78 -4.66 -7.96
C VAL A 273 22.95 -5.85 -7.03
N ASN A 274 22.32 -6.99 -7.34
CA ASN A 274 22.42 -8.20 -6.55
C ASN A 274 23.38 -9.21 -7.22
N TRP A 275 24.61 -9.24 -6.73
CA TRP A 275 25.70 -10.07 -7.27
C TRP A 275 25.44 -11.58 -7.12
N GLN A 276 24.62 -11.99 -6.16
CA GLN A 276 24.26 -13.40 -5.96
C GLN A 276 23.33 -13.94 -7.05
N ASP A 277 22.62 -13.08 -7.80
CA ASP A 277 21.78 -13.51 -8.93
C ASP A 277 22.64 -13.93 -10.14
N ALA A 278 23.93 -13.56 -10.18
CA ALA A 278 24.87 -13.83 -11.27
C ALA A 278 25.80 -15.02 -10.97
N SER A 279 25.22 -16.17 -10.60
CA SER A 279 25.97 -17.35 -10.11
C SER A 279 27.09 -17.88 -11.02
N SER A 280 27.01 -17.65 -12.34
CA SER A 280 28.02 -18.07 -13.33
C SER A 280 28.94 -16.93 -13.81
N LEU A 281 28.96 -15.77 -13.13
CA LEU A 281 29.77 -14.62 -13.54
C LEU A 281 31.27 -14.91 -13.36
N GLU A 282 32.01 -15.01 -14.47
CA GLU A 282 33.45 -15.30 -14.48
C GLU A 282 34.32 -14.06 -14.60
N THR A 283 33.86 -13.02 -15.32
CA THR A 283 34.67 -11.82 -15.63
C THR A 283 33.88 -10.52 -15.52
N ILE A 284 34.47 -9.55 -14.81
CA ILE A 284 34.07 -8.14 -14.80
C ILE A 284 35.19 -7.33 -15.46
N GLY A 285 34.90 -6.65 -16.57
CA GLY A 285 35.88 -5.92 -17.38
C GLY A 285 36.40 -4.62 -16.76
N ASP A 286 37.40 -4.03 -17.42
CA ASP A 286 38.04 -2.79 -16.97
C ASP A 286 37.03 -1.64 -16.89
N ASN A 287 37.10 -0.83 -15.84
CA ASN A 287 36.19 0.29 -15.58
C ASN A 287 34.68 -0.05 -15.53
N ALA A 288 34.29 -1.33 -15.45
CA ALA A 288 32.90 -1.76 -15.63
C ALA A 288 31.87 -1.05 -14.72
N PHE A 289 32.23 -0.67 -13.50
CA PHE A 289 31.40 0.09 -12.55
C PHE A 289 32.15 1.30 -11.97
N THR A 290 33.04 1.93 -12.73
CA THR A 290 33.75 3.16 -12.31
C THR A 290 32.79 4.32 -12.02
N PHE A 291 32.97 4.96 -10.86
CA PHE A 291 32.22 6.12 -10.36
C PHE A 291 30.69 5.95 -10.21
N THR A 292 30.18 4.72 -10.08
CA THR A 292 28.73 4.49 -9.89
C THR A 292 28.19 4.89 -8.51
N GLY A 293 26.88 4.69 -8.32
CA GLY A 293 26.21 4.83 -7.03
C GLY A 293 26.49 3.72 -6.00
N LEU A 294 27.23 2.66 -6.36
CA LEU A 294 27.45 1.47 -5.53
C LEU A 294 28.03 1.80 -4.14
N LYS A 295 27.52 1.10 -3.12
CA LYS A 295 27.74 1.40 -1.70
C LYS A 295 27.50 0.20 -0.78
N GLY A 296 28.15 0.17 0.38
CA GLY A 296 27.93 -0.87 1.39
C GLY A 296 28.76 -2.14 1.13
N SER A 297 28.20 -3.31 1.44
CA SER A 297 28.87 -4.60 1.25
C SER A 297 28.58 -5.18 -0.13
N ILE A 298 29.60 -5.70 -0.80
CA ILE A 298 29.45 -6.65 -1.92
C ILE A 298 30.02 -8.00 -1.46
N ALA A 299 29.32 -9.08 -1.80
CA ALA A 299 29.89 -10.41 -1.90
C ALA A 299 29.83 -10.81 -3.38
N PHE A 300 30.92 -11.37 -3.91
CA PHE A 300 30.97 -11.83 -5.30
C PHE A 300 30.71 -13.35 -5.39
N PRO A 301 30.08 -13.84 -6.47
CA PRO A 301 29.83 -15.26 -6.66
C PRO A 301 31.13 -16.05 -6.82
N ASP A 302 31.13 -17.31 -6.37
CA ASP A 302 32.32 -18.18 -6.42
C ASP A 302 32.87 -18.43 -7.83
N ALA A 303 32.07 -18.27 -8.88
CA ALA A 303 32.51 -18.40 -10.27
C ALA A 303 33.47 -17.29 -10.75
N LEU A 304 33.55 -16.16 -10.02
CA LEU A 304 34.29 -14.98 -10.46
C LEU A 304 35.80 -15.23 -10.46
N GLN A 305 36.43 -15.12 -11.63
CA GLN A 305 37.85 -15.34 -11.86
C GLN A 305 38.63 -14.04 -12.07
N THR A 306 38.01 -13.03 -12.70
CA THR A 306 38.68 -11.81 -13.15
C THR A 306 37.92 -10.56 -12.76
N ILE A 307 38.58 -9.64 -12.07
CA ILE A 307 38.12 -8.25 -11.86
C ILE A 307 39.10 -7.31 -12.54
N GLY A 308 38.63 -6.60 -13.57
CA GLY A 308 39.43 -5.72 -14.40
C GLY A 308 39.97 -4.48 -13.68
N SER A 309 40.88 -3.79 -14.36
CA SER A 309 41.49 -2.55 -13.88
C SER A 309 40.44 -1.46 -13.73
N GLN A 310 40.50 -0.73 -12.62
CA GLN A 310 39.58 0.34 -12.22
C GLN A 310 38.12 -0.11 -12.07
N ALA A 311 37.77 -1.41 -12.14
CA ALA A 311 36.40 -1.89 -12.27
C ALA A 311 35.38 -1.33 -11.25
N PHE A 312 35.80 -0.99 -10.02
CA PHE A 312 35.00 -0.36 -8.97
C PHE A 312 35.63 0.94 -8.42
N LEU A 313 36.46 1.63 -9.20
CA LEU A 313 37.10 2.90 -8.85
C LEU A 313 36.08 3.96 -8.40
N GLY A 314 36.34 4.62 -7.27
CA GLY A 314 35.60 5.83 -6.83
C GLY A 314 34.16 5.60 -6.34
N ASN A 315 33.81 4.35 -6.01
CA ASN A 315 32.51 3.99 -5.43
C ASN A 315 32.49 4.25 -3.91
N LYS A 316 31.49 3.70 -3.19
CA LYS A 316 31.28 3.92 -1.75
C LYS A 316 31.16 2.59 -0.99
N LEU A 317 31.87 1.57 -1.46
CA LEU A 317 31.90 0.24 -0.87
C LEU A 317 32.56 0.30 0.51
N THR A 318 32.02 -0.42 1.49
CA THR A 318 32.52 -0.49 2.88
C THR A 318 33.10 -1.85 3.24
N THR A 319 32.70 -2.89 2.49
CA THR A 319 33.16 -4.28 2.62
C THR A 319 33.12 -4.92 1.25
N VAL A 320 34.10 -5.76 0.94
CA VAL A 320 34.13 -6.62 -0.24
C VAL A 320 34.49 -8.02 0.23
N ASP A 321 33.70 -9.01 -0.19
CA ASP A 321 33.94 -10.43 0.02
C ASP A 321 34.12 -11.12 -1.36
N PHE A 322 35.08 -12.03 -1.46
CA PHE A 322 35.57 -12.57 -2.72
C PHE A 322 35.32 -14.08 -2.84
N GLY A 323 34.72 -14.48 -3.95
CA GLY A 323 34.52 -15.88 -4.32
C GLY A 323 35.83 -16.66 -4.44
N GLN A 324 35.77 -17.96 -4.15
CA GLN A 324 36.96 -18.80 -3.95
C GLN A 324 37.75 -19.10 -5.24
N ASN A 325 37.25 -18.80 -6.43
CA ASN A 325 37.97 -19.00 -7.70
C ASN A 325 38.62 -17.72 -8.29
N LEU A 326 38.62 -16.61 -7.55
CA LEU A 326 39.20 -15.34 -8.02
C LEU A 326 40.71 -15.47 -8.28
N LYS A 327 41.14 -15.17 -9.51
CA LYS A 327 42.53 -15.27 -9.97
C LYS A 327 43.21 -13.90 -10.01
N THR A 328 42.51 -12.87 -10.47
CA THR A 328 43.12 -11.56 -10.75
C THR A 328 42.26 -10.39 -10.26
N ILE A 329 42.93 -9.41 -9.66
CA ILE A 329 42.38 -8.11 -9.28
C ILE A 329 43.22 -7.04 -9.99
N GLY A 330 42.62 -6.29 -10.91
CA GLY A 330 43.32 -5.33 -11.77
C GLY A 330 43.78 -4.04 -11.09
N ASP A 331 44.50 -3.21 -11.85
CA ASP A 331 45.09 -1.96 -11.38
C ASP A 331 43.99 -0.97 -10.95
N ALA A 332 44.10 -0.40 -9.75
CA ALA A 332 43.14 0.50 -9.13
C ALA A 332 41.69 -0.05 -9.00
N ALA A 333 41.48 -1.36 -9.12
CA ALA A 333 40.16 -1.99 -9.19
C ALA A 333 39.15 -1.56 -8.10
N PHE A 334 39.59 -1.32 -6.87
CA PHE A 334 38.77 -0.87 -5.74
C PHE A 334 39.25 0.47 -5.14
N ALA A 335 40.10 1.23 -5.84
CA ALA A 335 40.67 2.47 -5.32
C ALA A 335 39.59 3.54 -5.02
N TYR A 336 39.87 4.38 -4.02
CA TYR A 336 38.97 5.44 -3.52
C TYR A 336 37.55 4.98 -3.16
N ASN A 337 37.43 3.80 -2.54
CA ASN A 337 36.24 3.37 -1.83
C ASN A 337 36.35 3.69 -0.33
N ALA A 338 35.37 3.25 0.48
CA ALA A 338 35.33 3.43 1.92
C ALA A 338 35.54 2.10 2.68
N ILE A 339 36.25 1.13 2.08
CA ILE A 339 36.37 -0.24 2.62
C ILE A 339 37.15 -0.18 3.93
N ASN A 340 36.51 -0.54 5.05
CA ASN A 340 36.99 -0.21 6.40
C ASN A 340 37.19 -1.41 7.34
N ASN A 341 36.78 -2.60 6.91
CA ASN A 341 36.89 -3.85 7.67
C ASN A 341 38.19 -4.60 7.35
N SER A 342 38.30 -5.84 7.85
CA SER A 342 39.30 -6.80 7.37
C SER A 342 38.99 -7.23 5.95
N LEU A 343 40.01 -7.21 5.08
CA LEU A 343 39.97 -7.80 3.75
C LEU A 343 40.68 -9.16 3.78
N VAL A 344 40.11 -10.16 3.12
CA VAL A 344 40.73 -11.48 2.90
C VAL A 344 40.90 -11.66 1.40
N ILE A 345 42.12 -11.94 0.96
CA ILE A 345 42.43 -12.32 -0.42
C ILE A 345 42.44 -13.86 -0.47
N PRO A 346 41.55 -14.50 -1.27
CA PRO A 346 41.51 -15.96 -1.42
C PRO A 346 42.83 -16.57 -1.88
N ALA A 347 43.03 -17.86 -1.59
CA ALA A 347 44.27 -18.56 -1.93
C ALA A 347 44.49 -18.78 -3.43
N SER A 348 43.43 -18.64 -4.22
CA SER A 348 43.38 -18.70 -5.68
C SER A 348 43.93 -17.46 -6.40
N VAL A 349 44.07 -16.32 -5.70
CA VAL A 349 44.51 -15.07 -6.31
C VAL A 349 45.99 -15.13 -6.65
N GLN A 350 46.31 -14.83 -7.91
CA GLN A 350 47.63 -14.90 -8.52
C GLN A 350 48.25 -13.51 -8.67
N SER A 351 47.43 -12.47 -8.87
CA SER A 351 47.90 -11.08 -9.00
C SER A 351 46.94 -10.06 -8.39
N ILE A 352 47.52 -9.07 -7.70
CA ILE A 352 46.85 -7.84 -7.25
C ILE A 352 47.55 -6.65 -7.90
N GLY A 353 46.81 -5.92 -8.74
CA GLY A 353 47.29 -4.83 -9.56
C GLY A 353 47.73 -3.58 -8.79
N SER A 354 48.41 -2.68 -9.50
CA SER A 354 48.95 -1.44 -8.96
C SER A 354 47.80 -0.60 -8.41
N LEU A 355 47.95 0.08 -7.28
CA LEU A 355 46.89 0.89 -6.67
C LEU A 355 45.57 0.15 -6.32
N ALA A 356 45.46 -1.19 -6.43
CA ALA A 356 44.19 -1.94 -6.40
C ALA A 356 43.20 -1.55 -5.28
N PHE A 357 43.67 -1.32 -4.04
CA PHE A 357 42.87 -0.88 -2.90
C PHE A 357 43.31 0.50 -2.36
N PHE A 358 43.99 1.31 -3.18
CA PHE A 358 44.53 2.62 -2.82
C PHE A 358 43.49 3.56 -2.22
N GLY A 359 43.86 4.29 -1.16
CA GLY A 359 43.02 5.36 -0.60
C GLY A 359 41.71 4.88 0.03
N ASN A 360 41.67 3.62 0.50
CA ASN A 360 40.56 3.04 1.25
C ASN A 360 40.76 3.27 2.77
N HIS A 361 40.05 2.52 3.61
CA HIS A 361 40.08 2.62 5.06
C HIS A 361 40.45 1.29 5.75
N LEU A 362 41.08 0.36 5.00
CA LEU A 362 41.36 -1.01 5.44
C LEU A 362 42.15 -1.02 6.74
N THR A 363 41.69 -1.78 7.72
CA THR A 363 42.34 -1.94 9.04
C THR A 363 43.14 -3.23 9.15
N GLN A 364 42.74 -4.25 8.38
CA GLN A 364 43.39 -5.55 8.31
C GLN A 364 43.38 -6.08 6.87
N VAL A 365 44.47 -6.73 6.46
CA VAL A 365 44.53 -7.53 5.22
C VAL A 365 45.16 -8.89 5.54
N GLY A 366 44.48 -9.96 5.13
CA GLY A 366 45.05 -11.32 5.09
C GLY A 366 45.16 -11.81 3.65
N ILE A 367 46.30 -12.38 3.29
CA ILE A 367 46.55 -12.98 1.97
C ILE A 367 46.82 -14.47 2.17
N ASN A 368 45.87 -15.30 1.74
CA ASN A 368 45.90 -16.75 2.00
C ASN A 368 46.71 -17.54 0.95
N GLY A 369 47.02 -16.93 -0.19
CA GLY A 369 47.77 -17.53 -1.29
C GLY A 369 49.17 -16.95 -1.47
N THR A 370 49.71 -17.07 -2.68
CA THR A 370 51.04 -16.55 -3.07
C THR A 370 50.97 -15.52 -4.21
N PRO A 371 50.05 -14.53 -4.21
CA PRO A 371 49.92 -13.58 -5.31
C PRO A 371 51.16 -12.70 -5.45
N THR A 372 51.40 -12.22 -6.67
CA THR A 372 52.20 -11.00 -6.88
C THR A 372 51.33 -9.78 -6.52
N VAL A 373 51.85 -8.91 -5.66
CA VAL A 373 51.18 -7.67 -5.24
C VAL A 373 52.00 -6.50 -5.77
N ALA A 374 51.42 -5.68 -6.64
CA ALA A 374 52.09 -4.58 -7.34
C ALA A 374 52.29 -3.33 -6.46
N THR A 375 52.84 -2.26 -7.03
CA THR A 375 53.12 -1.01 -6.32
C THR A 375 51.83 -0.28 -5.89
N ASP A 376 51.86 0.28 -4.68
CA ASP A 376 50.75 0.99 -4.02
C ASP A 376 49.41 0.24 -3.90
N SER A 377 49.36 -1.08 -4.15
CA SER A 377 48.12 -1.89 -4.09
C SER A 377 47.33 -1.73 -2.78
N PHE A 378 47.97 -1.41 -1.66
CA PHE A 378 47.34 -1.19 -0.36
C PHE A 378 47.68 0.16 0.28
N SER A 379 48.27 1.10 -0.46
CA SER A 379 48.72 2.38 0.09
C SER A 379 47.57 3.33 0.49
N TYR A 380 47.86 4.28 1.38
CA TYR A 380 46.89 5.23 1.95
C TYR A 380 45.65 4.57 2.57
N ASN A 381 45.86 3.48 3.31
CA ASN A 381 44.86 2.81 4.13
C ASN A 381 45.12 3.04 5.63
N ARG A 382 44.55 2.21 6.51
CA ARG A 382 44.72 2.25 7.98
C ARG A 382 45.26 0.92 8.53
N ILE A 383 46.04 0.20 7.74
CA ILE A 383 46.36 -1.21 7.99
C ILE A 383 47.34 -1.31 9.16
N THR A 384 46.97 -2.07 10.18
CA THR A 384 47.85 -2.39 11.32
C THR A 384 47.98 -3.90 11.55
N LYS A 385 47.13 -4.68 10.87
CA LYS A 385 47.16 -6.14 10.83
C LYS A 385 47.39 -6.59 9.39
N TYR A 386 48.54 -7.18 9.09
CA TYR A 386 48.91 -7.54 7.73
C TYR A 386 49.53 -8.94 7.71
N ALA A 387 48.80 -9.93 7.19
CA ALA A 387 49.25 -11.31 7.11
C ALA A 387 49.51 -11.69 5.65
N ALA A 388 50.76 -11.59 5.21
CA ALA A 388 51.18 -11.92 3.84
C ALA A 388 52.60 -12.49 3.85
N SER A 389 52.79 -13.62 4.55
CA SER A 389 54.10 -14.28 4.66
C SER A 389 54.60 -14.87 3.34
N ASN A 390 53.67 -15.28 2.46
CA ASN A 390 53.96 -16.07 1.26
C ASN A 390 53.70 -15.31 -0.06
N ALA A 391 53.30 -14.04 0.01
CA ALA A 391 52.98 -13.23 -1.16
C ALA A 391 54.25 -12.57 -1.74
N THR A 392 54.33 -12.47 -3.07
CA THR A 392 55.40 -11.74 -3.75
C THR A 392 55.04 -10.26 -3.80
N ILE A 393 55.38 -9.55 -2.72
CA ILE A 393 55.16 -8.11 -2.61
C ILE A 393 56.13 -7.36 -3.56
N SER A 394 55.69 -6.22 -4.11
CA SER A 394 56.52 -5.30 -4.91
C SER A 394 57.01 -4.11 -4.08
N SER A 395 58.07 -3.44 -4.54
CA SER A 395 58.49 -2.19 -3.91
C SER A 395 57.35 -1.15 -3.95
N GLY A 396 57.09 -0.51 -2.81
CA GLY A 396 56.00 0.46 -2.64
C GLY A 396 54.58 -0.13 -2.52
N ALA A 397 54.39 -1.46 -2.51
CA ALA A 397 53.05 -2.07 -2.49
C ALA A 397 52.13 -1.66 -1.32
N VAL A 398 52.72 -1.36 -0.16
CA VAL A 398 51.99 -1.04 1.08
C VAL A 398 52.71 0.11 1.78
N GLN A 399 52.28 1.35 1.54
CA GLN A 399 52.90 2.55 2.14
C GLN A 399 51.86 3.57 2.63
N HIS A 400 52.33 4.61 3.31
CA HIS A 400 51.52 5.75 3.75
C HIS A 400 50.25 5.37 4.53
N GLN A 401 50.32 4.33 5.36
CA GLN A 401 49.20 3.99 6.25
C GLN A 401 48.95 5.12 7.25
N THR A 402 47.70 5.35 7.63
CA THR A 402 47.30 6.35 8.62
C THR A 402 46.33 5.73 9.62
N ALA A 403 46.73 5.63 10.89
CA ALA A 403 45.93 4.95 11.91
C ALA A 403 45.84 5.76 13.21
N THR A 404 44.79 5.50 13.99
CA THR A 404 44.60 6.09 15.32
C THR A 404 44.26 5.01 16.33
N ALA A 405 44.98 4.97 17.45
CA ALA A 405 44.77 4.05 18.56
C ALA A 405 44.49 4.81 19.85
N PHE A 406 43.86 4.13 20.81
CA PHE A 406 43.47 4.70 22.09
C PHE A 406 43.86 3.73 23.21
N ASP A 407 44.85 4.13 24.02
CA ASP A 407 45.40 3.32 25.12
C ASP A 407 45.98 4.25 26.22
N ASP A 408 45.51 4.05 27.46
CA ASP A 408 45.84 4.86 28.64
C ASP A 408 46.99 4.26 29.48
N SER A 409 47.63 3.19 29.02
CA SER A 409 48.73 2.56 29.73
C SER A 409 49.96 3.47 29.76
N PRO A 410 50.60 3.74 30.92
CA PRO A 410 51.83 4.56 31.00
C PRO A 410 53.02 3.90 30.30
N THR A 411 52.93 2.60 30.01
CA THR A 411 53.78 1.88 29.06
C THR A 411 52.91 1.14 28.05
N LEU A 412 53.22 1.31 26.75
CA LEU A 412 52.45 0.75 25.64
C LEU A 412 53.36 -0.12 24.76
N SER A 413 52.94 -1.33 24.36
CA SER A 413 53.75 -2.18 23.48
C SER A 413 53.39 -2.00 22.00
N ILE A 414 54.40 -1.99 21.14
CA ILE A 414 54.23 -2.02 19.67
C ILE A 414 53.40 -3.23 19.22
N ASN A 415 53.46 -4.35 19.97
CA ASN A 415 52.68 -5.57 19.72
C ASN A 415 51.17 -5.44 20.01
N SER A 416 50.74 -4.40 20.71
CA SER A 416 49.30 -4.10 20.90
C SER A 416 48.74 -3.22 19.78
N LEU A 417 49.61 -2.47 19.10
CA LEU A 417 49.27 -1.60 17.97
C LEU A 417 49.33 -2.35 16.62
N PHE A 418 50.27 -3.28 16.47
CA PHE A 418 50.54 -4.00 15.23
C PHE A 418 50.54 -5.51 15.39
N ASN A 419 49.97 -6.20 14.38
CA ASN A 419 50.16 -7.64 14.16
C ASN A 419 50.47 -7.87 12.67
N VAL A 420 51.74 -7.74 12.31
CA VAL A 420 52.18 -7.77 10.91
C VAL A 420 53.18 -8.90 10.68
N ASN A 421 53.02 -9.57 9.54
CA ASN A 421 53.97 -10.49 8.94
C ASN A 421 54.08 -10.09 7.46
N PHE A 422 55.01 -9.16 7.22
CA PHE A 422 55.31 -8.57 5.92
C PHE A 422 56.50 -9.30 5.34
N THR A 423 56.27 -10.25 4.42
CA THR A 423 57.32 -11.10 3.82
C THR A 423 58.24 -11.76 4.86
N GLY A 424 57.65 -12.37 5.90
CA GLY A 424 58.37 -13.00 7.01
C GLY A 424 58.88 -12.05 8.10
N THR A 425 58.80 -10.72 7.88
CA THR A 425 59.29 -9.71 8.83
C THR A 425 58.14 -9.22 9.71
N THR A 426 58.34 -9.19 11.05
CA THR A 426 57.28 -8.89 12.02
C THR A 426 57.43 -7.54 12.70
N GLN A 427 56.41 -7.08 13.46
CA GLN A 427 56.46 -5.80 14.18
C GLN A 427 57.67 -5.61 15.11
N SER A 428 58.35 -6.70 15.50
CA SER A 428 59.62 -6.67 16.24
C SER A 428 60.77 -5.93 15.52
N LYS A 429 60.63 -5.67 14.21
CA LYS A 429 61.60 -4.93 13.38
C LYS A 429 61.08 -3.56 12.92
N ILE A 430 59.99 -3.05 13.51
CA ILE A 430 59.55 -1.67 13.27
C ILE A 430 60.58 -0.71 13.86
N ALA A 431 61.09 0.19 13.02
CA ALA A 431 61.78 1.42 13.42
C ALA A 431 60.75 2.56 13.58
N ILE A 432 60.96 3.40 14.59
CA ILE A 432 60.10 4.54 14.94
C ILE A 432 60.86 5.85 14.69
N SER A 433 60.17 6.83 14.09
CA SER A 433 60.70 8.18 13.85
C SER A 433 59.61 9.24 14.09
N ASN A 434 60.00 10.52 14.12
CA ASN A 434 59.11 11.67 14.33
C ASN A 434 58.18 11.55 15.56
N LEU A 435 58.63 10.85 16.61
CA LEU A 435 57.89 10.59 17.84
C LEU A 435 57.69 11.89 18.65
N THR A 436 56.44 12.22 18.97
CA THR A 436 56.07 13.51 19.57
C THR A 436 55.82 13.47 21.09
N ASN A 437 55.63 14.64 21.69
CA ASN A 437 55.14 14.84 23.06
C ASN A 437 55.91 14.09 24.17
N ASN A 438 57.24 14.05 24.03
CA ASN A 438 58.21 13.51 25.00
C ASN A 438 58.01 12.02 25.35
N VAL A 439 57.31 11.27 24.49
CA VAL A 439 57.23 9.80 24.59
C VAL A 439 58.58 9.20 24.19
N THR A 440 59.04 8.18 24.92
CA THR A 440 60.28 7.46 24.63
C THR A 440 59.96 6.08 24.09
N TYR A 441 60.51 5.68 22.94
CA TYR A 441 60.38 4.31 22.44
C TYR A 441 61.66 3.51 22.72
N HIS A 442 61.49 2.35 23.37
CA HIS A 442 62.57 1.42 23.70
C HIS A 442 62.56 0.28 22.67
N GLN A 443 63.53 0.26 21.76
CA GLN A 443 63.58 -0.68 20.64
C GLN A 443 63.72 -2.15 21.10
N ASP A 444 64.51 -2.40 22.15
CA ASP A 444 64.85 -3.75 22.62
C ASP A 444 63.66 -4.50 23.25
N SER A 445 62.75 -3.76 23.90
CA SER A 445 61.51 -4.29 24.49
C SER A 445 60.28 -4.06 23.60
N GLY A 446 60.37 -3.24 22.57
CA GLY A 446 59.25 -2.84 21.72
C GLY A 446 58.17 -2.08 22.51
N THR A 447 58.56 -1.16 23.40
CA THR A 447 57.63 -0.44 24.28
C THR A 447 57.85 1.07 24.28
N PHE A 448 56.76 1.83 24.23
CA PHE A 448 56.73 3.26 24.53
C PHE A 448 56.60 3.50 26.04
N THR A 449 57.31 4.48 26.58
CA THR A 449 57.07 5.09 27.91
C THR A 449 56.40 6.44 27.71
N ILE A 450 55.21 6.61 28.28
CA ILE A 450 54.33 7.77 28.05
C ILE A 450 54.28 8.62 29.33
N PRO A 451 54.69 9.91 29.29
CA PRO A 451 54.58 10.81 30.44
C PRO A 451 53.12 11.05 30.86
N GLU A 452 52.86 11.20 32.16
CA GLU A 452 51.52 11.44 32.74
C GLU A 452 50.77 12.67 32.18
N THR A 453 51.50 13.60 31.54
CA THR A 453 50.96 14.82 30.92
C THR A 453 50.63 14.67 29.42
N THR A 454 50.83 13.48 28.84
CA THR A 454 50.74 13.26 27.38
C THR A 454 49.36 12.74 26.98
N ASN A 455 48.44 13.64 26.65
CA ASN A 455 47.07 13.31 26.25
C ASN A 455 46.98 12.60 24.88
N GLN A 456 47.99 12.80 24.03
CA GLN A 456 48.14 12.23 22.67
C GLN A 456 49.63 12.27 22.31
N PHE A 457 50.09 11.32 21.49
CA PHE A 457 51.36 11.39 20.78
C PHE A 457 51.20 10.83 19.36
N GLU A 458 52.18 11.10 18.52
CA GLU A 458 52.22 10.71 17.11
C GLU A 458 53.61 10.17 16.79
N PHE A 459 53.70 9.26 15.83
CA PHE A 459 54.97 8.78 15.28
C PHE A 459 54.82 8.32 13.84
N ASP A 460 55.90 8.45 13.07
CA ASP A 460 56.08 7.74 11.83
C ASP A 460 56.78 6.39 12.12
N TRP A 461 56.49 5.38 11.31
CA TRP A 461 57.05 4.05 11.46
C TRP A 461 57.43 3.43 10.13
N THR A 462 58.42 2.55 10.18
CA THR A 462 58.97 1.88 9.00
C THR A 462 59.35 0.44 9.36
N LEU A 463 58.89 -0.50 8.53
CA LEU A 463 59.26 -1.91 8.59
C LEU A 463 59.94 -2.29 7.27
N THR A 464 61.25 -2.53 7.32
CA THR A 464 62.04 -2.97 6.16
C THR A 464 62.23 -4.48 6.23
N ALA A 465 61.83 -5.18 5.16
CA ALA A 465 62.00 -6.61 5.01
C ALA A 465 63.42 -6.99 4.54
N ALA A 466 63.78 -8.27 4.70
CA ALA A 466 65.09 -8.80 4.31
C ALA A 466 65.41 -8.68 2.80
N ASN A 467 64.39 -8.53 1.95
CA ASN A 467 64.51 -8.25 0.51
C ASN A 467 64.63 -6.75 0.17
N GLY A 468 64.77 -5.87 1.17
CA GLY A 468 64.87 -4.42 1.01
C GLY A 468 63.54 -3.69 0.82
N GLN A 469 62.40 -4.38 0.81
CA GLN A 469 61.08 -3.76 0.64
C GLN A 469 60.62 -3.09 1.93
N VAL A 470 59.89 -1.98 1.78
CA VAL A 470 59.58 -1.06 2.89
C VAL A 470 58.08 -0.85 3.03
N TYR A 471 57.57 -1.15 4.22
CA TYR A 471 56.20 -0.89 4.67
C TYR A 471 56.20 0.30 5.63
N THR A 472 55.41 1.34 5.34
CA THR A 472 55.44 2.63 6.06
C THR A 472 54.07 3.14 6.48
N GLY A 473 54.05 3.96 7.53
CA GLY A 473 52.88 4.72 7.92
C GLY A 473 53.14 5.78 9.00
N HIS A 474 52.08 6.54 9.27
CA HIS A 474 51.97 7.49 10.37
C HIS A 474 50.90 6.99 11.35
N TYR A 475 51.14 7.14 12.65
CA TYR A 475 50.25 6.63 13.68
C TYR A 475 50.05 7.66 14.80
N THR A 476 48.78 8.00 15.06
CA THR A 476 48.36 8.80 16.23
C THR A 476 47.93 7.87 17.36
N VAL A 477 48.50 8.03 18.56
CA VAL A 477 48.03 7.35 19.77
C VAL A 477 47.46 8.40 20.73
N VAL A 478 46.18 8.25 21.07
CA VAL A 478 45.50 9.13 22.03
C VAL A 478 45.42 8.43 23.38
N HIS A 479 45.91 9.07 24.42
CA HIS A 479 46.04 8.49 25.76
C HIS A 479 44.75 8.65 26.59
N GLU A 480 43.85 9.54 26.19
CA GLU A 480 42.58 9.79 26.90
C GLU A 480 41.48 8.77 26.53
N ILE A 481 41.04 7.95 27.51
CA ILE A 481 39.86 7.09 27.35
C ILE A 481 38.58 7.91 27.07
N PRO A 482 37.83 7.65 25.98
CA PRO A 482 36.49 8.22 25.80
C PRO A 482 35.39 7.55 26.66
N ASP A 483 34.49 8.37 27.22
CA ASP A 483 33.16 7.95 27.70
C ASP A 483 32.32 7.47 26.52
N ILE A 484 32.34 6.17 26.25
CA ILE A 484 31.41 5.50 25.34
C ILE A 484 30.00 5.62 25.92
N ARG A 485 29.01 6.05 25.12
CA ARG A 485 27.62 6.22 25.55
C ARG A 485 26.73 5.21 24.84
N ALA A 486 26.33 4.17 25.56
CA ALA A 486 25.34 3.20 25.13
C ALA A 486 24.23 3.01 26.18
N PHE A 487 23.07 2.51 25.77
CA PHE A 487 21.91 2.27 26.62
C PHE A 487 21.30 0.87 26.39
N ASN A 488 20.82 0.23 27.46
CA ASN A 488 20.11 -1.05 27.39
C ASN A 488 18.78 -0.89 26.63
N SER A 489 18.35 -1.96 25.95
CA SER A 489 17.08 -2.00 25.23
C SER A 489 16.31 -3.29 25.47
N GLN A 490 15.03 -3.28 25.05
CA GLN A 490 14.17 -4.43 25.02
C GLN A 490 13.47 -4.45 23.66
N ILE A 491 13.45 -5.62 23.02
CA ILE A 491 12.87 -5.90 21.71
C ILE A 491 12.05 -7.19 21.79
N TYR A 492 11.30 -7.52 20.75
CA TYR A 492 10.53 -8.76 20.69
C TYR A 492 11.17 -9.77 19.73
N VAL A 493 10.80 -11.04 19.86
CA VAL A 493 11.09 -12.06 18.85
C VAL A 493 10.69 -11.54 17.46
N GLY A 494 11.49 -11.87 16.44
CA GLY A 494 11.31 -11.41 15.05
C GLY A 494 11.56 -9.91 14.81
N SER A 495 12.10 -9.17 15.79
CA SER A 495 12.51 -7.77 15.56
C SER A 495 13.81 -7.70 14.76
N SER A 496 13.93 -6.73 13.86
CA SER A 496 15.25 -6.29 13.38
C SER A 496 15.97 -5.49 14.48
N TRP A 497 17.25 -5.78 14.70
CA TRP A 497 18.12 -5.07 15.67
C TRP A 497 19.53 -4.87 15.09
N THR A 498 20.15 -3.75 15.43
CA THR A 498 21.56 -3.46 15.13
C THR A 498 22.26 -2.85 16.35
N ALA A 499 23.58 -2.97 16.45
CA ALA A 499 24.33 -2.35 17.54
C ALA A 499 24.18 -0.81 17.56
N GLN A 500 23.89 -0.18 16.42
CA GLN A 500 23.61 1.24 16.32
C GLN A 500 22.31 1.63 17.06
N ASP A 501 21.35 0.72 17.26
CA ASP A 501 20.10 0.98 17.98
C ASP A 501 20.29 1.18 19.49
N ASN A 502 21.45 0.85 20.05
CA ASN A 502 21.78 0.99 21.48
C ASN A 502 22.96 1.95 21.72
N PHE A 503 23.60 2.43 20.65
CA PHE A 503 24.71 3.37 20.70
C PHE A 503 24.25 4.84 20.61
N ASN A 504 24.95 5.73 21.32
CA ASN A 504 24.60 7.15 21.46
C ASN A 504 25.87 8.05 21.46
N GLY A 505 26.92 7.65 20.73
CA GLY A 505 28.18 8.39 20.60
C GLY A 505 29.21 8.07 21.68
N ALA A 506 30.38 8.71 21.61
CA ALA A 506 31.43 8.64 22.62
C ALA A 506 31.98 10.05 22.90
N THR A 507 32.63 10.29 24.04
CA THR A 507 33.20 11.62 24.37
C THR A 507 34.54 11.60 25.09
N ILE A 508 35.46 12.42 24.59
CA ILE A 508 36.73 12.76 25.22
C ILE A 508 36.59 14.15 25.85
N ASN A 509 36.99 14.30 27.12
CA ASN A 509 36.92 15.57 27.87
C ASN A 509 35.56 16.32 27.78
N GLY A 510 34.46 15.56 27.70
CA GLY A 510 33.10 16.11 27.59
C GLY A 510 32.72 16.72 26.24
N LYS A 511 33.58 16.65 25.21
CA LYS A 511 33.28 16.99 23.82
C LYS A 511 32.82 15.74 23.06
N ASP A 512 31.84 15.91 22.16
CA ASP A 512 31.39 14.85 21.25
C ASP A 512 32.54 14.42 20.32
N LEU A 513 32.93 13.14 20.40
CA LEU A 513 34.00 12.54 19.61
C LEU A 513 33.46 12.20 18.21
N GLU A 514 34.06 12.79 17.17
CA GLU A 514 33.73 12.43 15.79
C GLU A 514 34.41 11.10 15.46
N LEU A 515 33.61 10.03 15.45
CA LEU A 515 34.03 8.70 15.01
C LEU A 515 34.24 8.73 13.51
N GLY A 516 35.42 8.30 13.04
CA GLY A 516 35.73 8.18 11.62
C GLY A 516 34.86 7.15 10.90
N GLU A 517 34.93 7.14 9.56
CA GLU A 517 34.25 6.14 8.74
C GLU A 517 34.77 4.73 9.10
N GLY A 518 33.88 3.91 9.68
CA GLY A 518 34.18 2.71 10.47
C GLY A 518 33.37 2.64 11.77
N GLY A 519 33.06 3.78 12.40
CA GLY A 519 32.11 3.88 13.53
C GLY A 519 32.65 3.38 14.87
N ILE A 520 31.77 2.81 15.69
CA ILE A 520 32.09 2.18 16.98
C ILE A 520 32.20 0.66 16.80
N GLN A 521 33.23 0.04 17.38
CA GLN A 521 33.37 -1.42 17.37
C GLN A 521 32.48 -2.04 18.45
N TYR A 522 32.05 -3.29 18.28
CA TYR A 522 31.25 -3.99 19.29
C TYR A 522 31.42 -5.52 19.22
N LYS A 523 31.05 -6.21 20.29
CA LYS A 523 30.79 -7.66 20.32
C LYS A 523 29.48 -7.96 21.04
N VAL A 524 28.88 -9.09 20.74
CA VAL A 524 27.70 -9.60 21.46
C VAL A 524 28.08 -10.89 22.20
N THR A 525 27.57 -11.06 23.43
CA THR A 525 27.56 -12.34 24.13
C THR A 525 26.16 -12.69 24.61
N ASN A 526 25.85 -13.97 24.72
CA ASN A 526 24.63 -14.43 25.38
C ASN A 526 24.74 -14.12 26.89
N ALA A 527 23.78 -13.38 27.46
CA ALA A 527 23.88 -12.90 28.84
C ALA A 527 23.66 -13.96 29.92
N ALA A 528 23.31 -15.21 29.55
CA ALA A 528 23.11 -16.31 30.49
C ALA A 528 24.41 -17.10 30.79
N ASN A 529 25.27 -17.28 29.78
CA ASN A 529 26.53 -18.05 29.87
C ASN A 529 27.78 -17.25 29.43
N ASN A 530 27.58 -16.03 28.91
CA ASN A 530 28.60 -15.13 28.37
C ASN A 530 29.35 -15.63 27.12
N GLU A 531 28.81 -16.62 26.41
CA GLU A 531 29.37 -17.12 25.14
C GLU A 531 29.26 -16.07 24.02
N PRO A 532 30.29 -15.92 23.16
CA PRO A 532 30.25 -15.04 21.98
C PRO A 532 29.16 -15.43 20.98
N VAL A 533 28.54 -14.42 20.35
CA VAL A 533 27.64 -14.59 19.20
C VAL A 533 27.82 -13.41 18.24
N ASP A 534 27.61 -13.63 16.94
CA ASP A 534 27.85 -12.60 15.90
C ASP A 534 26.93 -11.38 16.04
N THR A 535 25.70 -11.61 16.51
CA THR A 535 24.69 -10.57 16.72
C THR A 535 23.70 -10.98 17.82
N VAL A 536 22.80 -10.06 18.19
CA VAL A 536 21.63 -10.39 19.01
C VAL A 536 20.68 -11.25 18.18
N ASP A 537 20.61 -12.54 18.51
CA ASP A 537 19.63 -13.44 17.90
C ASP A 537 18.21 -13.07 18.35
N THR A 538 17.44 -12.50 17.43
CA THR A 538 16.05 -12.11 17.67
C THR A 538 15.04 -13.19 17.27
N SER A 539 15.47 -14.36 16.76
CA SER A 539 14.55 -15.45 16.37
C SER A 539 13.86 -16.13 17.56
N LYS A 540 14.47 -16.04 18.75
CA LYS A 540 13.98 -16.65 20.00
C LYS A 540 14.11 -15.69 21.18
N ALA A 541 13.30 -15.91 22.21
CA ALA A 541 13.38 -15.11 23.42
C ALA A 541 14.70 -15.41 24.17
N GLY A 542 15.34 -14.38 24.69
CA GLY A 542 16.70 -14.46 25.22
C GLY A 542 17.19 -13.13 25.75
N LYS A 543 18.43 -13.09 26.22
CA LYS A 543 19.07 -11.88 26.72
C LYS A 543 20.52 -11.85 26.29
N PHE A 544 20.98 -10.69 25.84
CA PHE A 544 22.31 -10.52 25.24
C PHE A 544 23.01 -9.34 25.89
N ASN A 545 24.32 -9.46 26.07
CA ASN A 545 25.22 -8.36 26.43
C ASN A 545 25.85 -7.84 25.15
N VAL A 546 25.80 -6.53 24.92
CA VAL A 546 26.46 -5.87 23.80
C VAL A 546 27.53 -4.96 24.36
N THR A 547 28.80 -5.30 24.15
CA THR A 547 29.93 -4.48 24.58
C THR A 547 30.44 -3.67 23.40
N TYR A 548 30.40 -2.36 23.53
CA TYR A 548 31.01 -1.41 22.59
C TYR A 548 32.47 -1.17 22.99
N PHE A 549 33.34 -1.02 22.00
CA PHE A 549 34.78 -0.78 22.16
C PHE A 549 35.24 0.43 21.37
N TYR A 550 36.27 1.10 21.88
CA TYR A 550 36.99 2.15 21.18
C TYR A 550 38.46 2.17 21.62
N GLY A 551 39.34 1.60 20.80
CA GLY A 551 40.68 1.20 21.25
C GLY A 551 40.65 -0.05 22.14
N THR A 552 41.70 -0.22 22.94
CA THR A 552 41.92 -1.36 23.85
C THR A 552 41.20 -1.16 25.19
N SER A 553 41.37 0.01 25.81
CA SER A 553 40.87 0.28 27.16
C SER A 553 39.40 0.72 27.24
N ALA A 554 38.90 1.48 26.26
CA ALA A 554 37.55 2.05 26.35
C ALA A 554 36.50 1.00 25.96
N GLN A 555 35.71 0.53 26.94
CA GLN A 555 34.60 -0.39 26.70
C GLN A 555 33.34 -0.05 27.50
N ARG A 556 32.16 -0.41 26.96
CA ARG A 556 30.88 -0.30 27.66
C ARG A 556 29.89 -1.39 27.26
N THR A 557 29.48 -2.19 28.23
CA THR A 557 28.43 -3.21 28.05
C THR A 557 27.04 -2.66 28.36
N VAL A 558 26.06 -3.07 27.56
CA VAL A 558 24.62 -2.86 27.78
C VAL A 558 23.85 -4.17 27.54
N THR A 559 22.61 -4.27 28.00
CA THR A 559 21.77 -5.46 27.74
C THR A 559 20.73 -5.22 26.65
N VAL A 560 20.50 -6.25 25.83
CA VAL A 560 19.36 -6.35 24.92
C VAL A 560 18.50 -7.53 25.36
N ASP A 561 17.27 -7.24 25.76
CA ASP A 561 16.31 -8.27 26.18
C ASP A 561 15.40 -8.60 24.98
N VAL A 562 15.42 -9.85 24.49
CA VAL A 562 14.50 -10.32 23.43
C VAL A 562 13.32 -11.04 24.09
N LEU A 563 12.14 -10.45 23.99
CA LEU A 563 10.92 -10.91 24.66
C LEU A 563 10.05 -11.76 23.71
N PRO A 564 9.32 -12.79 24.20
CA PRO A 564 8.41 -13.58 23.38
C PRO A 564 7.36 -12.71 22.68
N GLN A 565 6.98 -13.08 21.45
CA GLN A 565 5.79 -12.53 20.78
C GLN A 565 4.50 -13.05 21.44
N ALA A 566 3.41 -12.30 21.26
CA ALA A 566 2.09 -12.65 21.79
C ALA A 566 1.18 -13.22 20.69
N ASN A 567 0.39 -14.24 21.03
CA ASN A 567 -0.75 -14.65 20.21
C ASN A 567 -1.79 -13.53 20.21
N LEU A 568 -2.22 -13.08 19.03
CA LEU A 568 -3.19 -12.00 18.86
C LEU A 568 -4.47 -12.56 18.26
N ILE A 569 -5.61 -12.27 18.91
CA ILE A 569 -6.93 -12.60 18.35
C ILE A 569 -7.49 -11.34 17.70
N TYR A 570 -7.84 -11.39 16.43
CA TYR A 570 -8.56 -10.31 15.76
C TYR A 570 -10.08 -10.51 15.84
N THR A 571 -10.80 -9.40 15.88
CA THR A 571 -12.26 -9.35 15.83
C THR A 571 -12.66 -8.26 14.84
N LEU A 572 -13.26 -8.67 13.73
CA LEU A 572 -13.89 -7.77 12.77
C LEU A 572 -15.35 -7.53 13.21
N SER A 573 -15.75 -6.28 13.38
CA SER A 573 -17.12 -5.93 13.79
C SER A 573 -17.53 -4.54 13.30
N GLY A 574 -18.83 -4.34 13.14
CA GLY A 574 -19.45 -3.15 12.57
C GLY A 574 -20.48 -3.53 11.53
N ASP A 575 -21.47 -2.67 11.34
CA ASP A 575 -22.68 -2.99 10.59
C ASP A 575 -22.97 -1.85 9.60
N GLN A 576 -23.33 -2.23 8.37
CA GLN A 576 -23.79 -1.32 7.33
C GLN A 576 -25.22 -1.68 6.93
N GLU A 577 -26.04 -0.67 6.68
CA GLU A 577 -27.41 -0.82 6.21
C GLU A 577 -27.58 -0.07 4.88
N GLY A 578 -28.38 -0.66 3.99
CA GLY A 578 -28.86 -0.05 2.75
C GLY A 578 -30.27 -0.55 2.44
N THR A 579 -30.99 0.14 1.55
CA THR A 579 -32.26 -0.35 0.99
C THR A 579 -32.02 -1.02 -0.36
N TYR A 580 -32.90 -1.92 -0.80
CA TYR A 580 -32.81 -2.54 -2.12
C TYR A 580 -32.96 -1.51 -3.26
N THR A 581 -32.06 -1.59 -4.25
CA THR A 581 -31.96 -0.65 -5.38
C THR A 581 -31.84 -1.33 -6.76
N GLY A 582 -31.93 -2.66 -6.81
CA GLY A 582 -31.66 -3.45 -8.02
C GLY A 582 -30.20 -3.45 -8.49
N ASN A 583 -29.29 -2.77 -7.80
CA ASN A 583 -27.88 -2.63 -8.17
C ASN A 583 -26.96 -3.11 -7.04
N ALA A 584 -25.75 -3.58 -7.40
CA ALA A 584 -24.76 -4.04 -6.43
C ALA A 584 -24.27 -2.89 -5.54
N GLN A 585 -24.25 -3.12 -4.22
CA GLN A 585 -23.87 -2.11 -3.21
C GLN A 585 -22.41 -2.28 -2.75
N SER A 586 -21.84 -1.22 -2.19
CA SER A 586 -20.41 -1.15 -1.82
C SER A 586 -20.19 -1.03 -0.30
N LEU A 587 -19.11 -1.67 0.17
CA LEU A 587 -18.68 -1.62 1.57
C LEU A 587 -18.05 -0.25 1.90
N ASP A 588 -18.65 0.50 2.81
CA ASP A 588 -18.02 1.65 3.46
C ASP A 588 -17.09 1.16 4.58
N LEU A 589 -15.78 1.16 4.32
CA LEU A 589 -14.74 0.80 5.29
C LEU A 589 -14.84 1.61 6.61
N GLY A 590 -15.52 2.76 6.62
CA GLY A 590 -15.78 3.58 7.81
C GLY A 590 -16.86 3.01 8.75
N LYS A 591 -17.65 2.02 8.31
CA LYS A 591 -18.64 1.29 9.14
C LYS A 591 -17.99 0.18 9.97
N TYR A 592 -16.89 -0.37 9.49
CA TYR A 592 -16.25 -1.58 10.00
C TYR A 592 -15.02 -1.27 10.84
N SER A 593 -14.71 -2.14 11.81
CA SER A 593 -13.54 -2.01 12.67
C SER A 593 -12.90 -3.37 12.93
N LEU A 594 -11.58 -3.42 12.80
CA LEU A 594 -10.78 -4.62 13.09
C LEU A 594 -9.97 -4.36 14.36
N ASN A 595 -10.25 -5.11 15.43
CA ASN A 595 -9.66 -4.91 16.74
C ASN A 595 -8.88 -6.15 17.17
N LEU A 596 -7.85 -5.97 17.99
CA LEU A 596 -6.93 -7.02 18.42
C LEU A 596 -7.04 -7.27 19.93
N SER A 597 -6.74 -8.49 20.39
CA SER A 597 -6.77 -8.88 21.81
C SER A 597 -5.80 -8.09 22.70
N ASN A 598 -4.73 -7.52 22.14
CA ASN A 598 -3.83 -6.59 22.83
C ASN A 598 -4.45 -5.18 23.07
N GLY A 599 -5.64 -4.92 22.51
CA GLY A 599 -6.36 -3.64 22.62
C GLY A 599 -6.02 -2.61 21.54
N GLU A 600 -5.28 -3.00 20.50
CA GLU A 600 -5.01 -2.18 19.31
C GLU A 600 -6.14 -2.33 18.27
N SER A 601 -6.22 -1.39 17.34
CA SER A 601 -7.24 -1.35 16.28
C SER A 601 -6.53 -1.09 14.95
N TYR A 602 -6.70 -2.01 14.01
CA TYR A 602 -6.17 -1.92 12.66
C TYR A 602 -7.06 -1.05 11.78
N THR A 603 -6.45 -0.25 10.89
CA THR A 603 -7.20 0.63 9.97
C THR A 603 -7.40 -0.07 8.64
N LEU A 604 -8.64 -0.49 8.37
CA LEU A 604 -9.05 -1.15 7.13
C LEU A 604 -8.74 -0.30 5.88
N LYS A 605 -8.23 -0.97 4.85
CA LYS A 605 -7.88 -0.47 3.51
C LYS A 605 -8.80 -1.13 2.47
N ALA A 606 -8.77 -0.61 1.24
CA ALA A 606 -9.44 -1.28 0.12
C ALA A 606 -8.89 -2.71 -0.06
N GLY A 607 -9.79 -3.69 -0.21
CA GLY A 607 -9.44 -5.11 -0.33
C GLY A 607 -9.22 -5.85 1.00
N ASP A 608 -9.19 -5.18 2.15
CA ASP A 608 -8.97 -5.86 3.45
C ASP A 608 -10.20 -6.66 3.92
N ILE A 609 -11.41 -6.24 3.54
CA ILE A 609 -12.67 -6.93 3.86
C ILE A 609 -13.50 -7.21 2.61
N ALA A 610 -14.27 -8.29 2.65
CA ALA A 610 -15.22 -8.70 1.61
C ALA A 610 -16.47 -9.33 2.23
N VAL A 611 -17.51 -9.54 1.43
CA VAL A 611 -18.60 -10.45 1.78
C VAL A 611 -18.05 -11.89 1.83
N LYS A 612 -18.51 -12.70 2.79
CA LYS A 612 -18.10 -14.11 2.93
C LYS A 612 -18.51 -14.96 1.72
N GLU A 613 -19.78 -14.85 1.33
CA GLU A 613 -20.43 -15.60 0.26
C GLU A 613 -21.50 -14.71 -0.40
N GLY A 614 -21.60 -14.74 -1.73
CA GLY A 614 -22.58 -13.98 -2.50
C GLY A 614 -22.24 -12.50 -2.73
N ASN A 615 -23.15 -11.81 -3.44
CA ASN A 615 -23.02 -10.41 -3.82
C ASN A 615 -24.08 -9.52 -3.12
N LEU A 616 -23.74 -8.26 -2.87
CA LEU A 616 -24.63 -7.27 -2.23
C LEU A 616 -25.68 -6.71 -3.21
N THR A 617 -26.53 -7.59 -3.74
CA THR A 617 -27.55 -7.26 -4.77
C THR A 617 -28.98 -7.47 -4.30
N GLY A 618 -29.26 -8.46 -3.46
CA GLY A 618 -30.60 -8.78 -2.95
C GLY A 618 -30.84 -8.28 -1.53
N ALA A 619 -32.07 -8.36 -1.05
CA ALA A 619 -32.39 -8.10 0.36
C ALA A 619 -31.95 -9.27 1.26
N GLY A 620 -31.49 -8.95 2.48
CA GLY A 620 -30.94 -9.90 3.44
C GLY A 620 -29.73 -9.37 4.21
N THR A 621 -29.24 -10.17 5.16
CA THR A 621 -28.07 -9.83 5.98
C THR A 621 -26.87 -10.69 5.59
N TYR A 622 -25.85 -10.04 5.04
CA TYR A 622 -24.61 -10.62 4.56
C TYR A 622 -23.51 -10.56 5.64
N GLN A 623 -22.76 -11.65 5.80
CA GLN A 623 -21.59 -11.69 6.69
C GLN A 623 -20.36 -11.10 6.00
N ILE A 624 -19.67 -10.18 6.67
CA ILE A 624 -18.46 -9.52 6.18
C ILE A 624 -17.25 -10.12 6.89
N VAL A 625 -16.21 -10.51 6.14
CA VAL A 625 -15.02 -11.19 6.65
C VAL A 625 -13.73 -10.46 6.26
N LEU A 626 -12.68 -10.70 7.04
CA LEU A 626 -11.33 -10.27 6.70
C LEU A 626 -10.80 -11.17 5.56
N THR A 627 -10.33 -10.57 4.47
CA THR A 627 -9.75 -11.32 3.34
C THR A 627 -8.33 -11.80 3.67
N SER A 628 -7.78 -12.71 2.87
CA SER A 628 -6.35 -13.06 2.94
C SER A 628 -5.46 -11.81 2.82
N GLN A 629 -5.81 -10.89 1.92
CA GLN A 629 -5.13 -9.61 1.74
C GLN A 629 -5.22 -8.72 3.00
N GLY A 630 -6.38 -8.69 3.67
CA GLY A 630 -6.58 -7.98 4.93
C GLY A 630 -5.81 -8.62 6.10
N LEU A 631 -5.77 -9.95 6.16
CA LEU A 631 -5.00 -10.70 7.15
C LEU A 631 -3.49 -10.49 6.96
N ASP A 632 -2.99 -10.45 5.73
CA ASP A 632 -1.58 -10.18 5.46
C ASP A 632 -1.22 -8.70 5.66
N ASN A 633 -2.14 -7.78 5.37
CA ASN A 633 -1.97 -6.37 5.72
C ASN A 633 -2.02 -6.13 7.25
N LEU A 634 -2.76 -6.97 7.99
CA LEU A 634 -2.76 -6.99 9.46
C LEU A 634 -1.44 -7.55 10.01
N LYS A 635 -0.96 -8.71 9.53
CA LYS A 635 0.37 -9.28 9.87
C LYS A 635 1.49 -8.25 9.70
N LYS A 636 1.47 -7.48 8.60
CA LYS A 636 2.44 -6.40 8.31
C LYS A 636 2.35 -5.21 9.28
N ASP A 637 1.20 -4.97 9.91
CA ASP A 637 1.00 -3.87 10.88
C ASP A 637 1.38 -4.28 12.31
N VAL A 638 1.13 -5.54 12.70
CA VAL A 638 1.45 -6.08 14.04
C VAL A 638 2.85 -6.68 14.18
N GLY A 639 3.48 -7.12 13.07
CA GLY A 639 4.78 -7.78 13.04
C GLY A 639 4.70 -9.23 12.55
N ALA A 640 5.67 -9.63 11.72
CA ALA A 640 5.58 -10.81 10.85
C ALA A 640 5.50 -12.18 11.54
N GLY A 641 5.76 -12.28 12.84
CA GLY A 641 5.65 -13.54 13.61
C GLY A 641 4.42 -13.62 14.53
N ALA A 642 3.56 -12.59 14.56
CA ALA A 642 2.36 -12.62 15.40
C ALA A 642 1.37 -13.67 14.90
N ASN A 643 1.18 -14.75 15.67
CA ASN A 643 0.11 -15.72 15.44
C ASN A 643 -1.25 -15.01 15.54
N LEU A 644 -1.93 -14.87 14.40
CA LEU A 644 -3.20 -14.20 14.25
C LEU A 644 -4.32 -15.22 13.97
N THR A 645 -5.15 -15.45 14.99
CA THR A 645 -6.46 -16.11 14.84
C THR A 645 -7.55 -15.06 14.96
N GLY A 646 -8.79 -15.35 14.58
CA GLY A 646 -9.85 -14.36 14.76
C GLY A 646 -11.22 -14.77 14.25
N SER A 647 -12.17 -13.89 14.49
CA SER A 647 -13.57 -14.04 14.09
C SER A 647 -14.11 -12.74 13.49
N SER A 648 -15.27 -12.84 12.82
CA SER A 648 -16.07 -11.69 12.43
C SER A 648 -17.46 -11.77 13.05
N SER A 649 -17.98 -10.61 13.42
CA SER A 649 -19.40 -10.37 13.67
C SER A 649 -19.90 -9.17 12.85
N ALA A 650 -19.20 -8.82 11.78
CA ALA A 650 -19.51 -7.67 10.94
C ALA A 650 -20.56 -8.03 9.87
N THR A 651 -21.53 -7.15 9.66
CA THR A 651 -22.65 -7.41 8.74
C THR A 651 -22.89 -6.31 7.72
N PHE A 652 -23.58 -6.65 6.64
CA PHE A 652 -24.25 -5.70 5.77
C PHE A 652 -25.70 -6.15 5.61
N THR A 653 -26.67 -5.31 5.93
CA THR A 653 -28.10 -5.62 5.74
C THR A 653 -28.68 -4.76 4.63
N ILE A 654 -29.18 -5.40 3.57
CA ILE A 654 -30.02 -4.77 2.55
C ILE A 654 -31.47 -5.00 2.97
N THR A 655 -32.20 -3.93 3.30
CA THR A 655 -33.64 -4.01 3.60
C THR A 655 -34.47 -4.01 2.30
N PRO A 656 -35.60 -4.75 2.24
CA PRO A 656 -36.48 -4.72 1.09
C PRO A 656 -37.01 -3.31 0.77
N LYS A 657 -37.23 -3.00 -0.50
CA LYS A 657 -37.84 -1.73 -0.90
C LYS A 657 -39.37 -1.83 -0.77
N THR A 658 -40.00 -0.85 -0.11
CA THR A 658 -41.48 -0.79 -0.03
C THR A 658 -42.12 -0.63 -1.41
N VAL A 659 -43.24 -1.32 -1.63
CA VAL A 659 -44.08 -1.24 -2.84
C VAL A 659 -45.52 -0.94 -2.46
N THR A 660 -46.13 0.06 -3.07
CA THR A 660 -47.49 0.53 -2.73
C THR A 660 -48.53 -0.02 -3.73
N PRO A 661 -49.47 -0.86 -3.29
CA PRO A 661 -50.57 -1.36 -4.15
C PRO A 661 -51.74 -0.36 -4.24
N THR A 662 -52.24 -0.15 -5.46
CA THR A 662 -53.42 0.68 -5.75
C THR A 662 -54.45 -0.14 -6.53
N LEU A 663 -55.57 -0.47 -5.90
CA LEU A 663 -56.70 -1.21 -6.47
C LEU A 663 -57.69 -0.23 -7.10
N THR A 664 -58.12 -0.50 -8.33
CA THR A 664 -59.14 0.27 -9.06
C THR A 664 -60.08 -0.66 -9.82
N GLY A 665 -61.23 -0.14 -10.25
CA GLY A 665 -62.23 -0.90 -11.01
C GLY A 665 -63.64 -0.79 -10.44
N ASN A 666 -64.61 -1.30 -11.19
CA ASN A 666 -66.02 -1.31 -10.79
C ASN A 666 -66.81 -2.45 -11.44
N GLU A 667 -67.71 -3.03 -10.65
CA GLU A 667 -68.62 -4.11 -11.07
C GLU A 667 -70.05 -3.79 -10.64
N ALA A 668 -71.02 -4.21 -11.45
CA ALA A 668 -72.44 -4.00 -11.18
C ALA A 668 -73.27 -5.21 -11.66
N VAL A 669 -73.88 -5.91 -10.71
CA VAL A 669 -74.75 -7.09 -10.96
C VAL A 669 -76.22 -6.75 -10.73
N ALA A 670 -77.14 -7.60 -11.18
CA ALA A 670 -78.57 -7.46 -10.92
C ALA A 670 -78.98 -8.21 -9.65
N TYR A 671 -79.87 -7.65 -8.83
CA TYR A 671 -80.47 -8.37 -7.71
C TYR A 671 -81.34 -9.53 -8.19
N ASP A 672 -81.01 -10.73 -7.75
CA ASP A 672 -81.73 -11.99 -7.97
C ASP A 672 -82.13 -12.70 -6.65
N GLY A 673 -81.75 -12.12 -5.50
CA GLY A 673 -81.94 -12.67 -4.16
C GLY A 673 -80.81 -13.58 -3.65
N ASN A 674 -79.76 -13.83 -4.45
CA ASN A 674 -78.60 -14.62 -4.06
C ASN A 674 -77.49 -13.74 -3.44
N ALA A 675 -76.45 -14.37 -2.88
CA ALA A 675 -75.26 -13.67 -2.39
C ALA A 675 -74.22 -13.53 -3.51
N HIS A 676 -73.80 -12.30 -3.80
CA HIS A 676 -72.82 -11.99 -4.83
C HIS A 676 -71.46 -11.61 -4.22
N LYS A 677 -70.39 -11.91 -4.95
CA LYS A 677 -69.01 -11.52 -4.63
C LYS A 677 -68.42 -10.76 -5.83
N PRO A 678 -67.42 -9.89 -5.62
CA PRO A 678 -66.74 -9.22 -6.72
C PRO A 678 -65.89 -10.20 -7.54
N THR A 679 -65.95 -10.08 -8.87
CA THR A 679 -65.22 -10.90 -9.85
C THR A 679 -63.97 -10.14 -10.33
N ALA A 680 -62.80 -10.77 -10.25
CA ALA A 680 -61.52 -10.08 -10.47
C ALA A 680 -61.33 -9.47 -11.86
N GLY A 681 -62.03 -9.97 -12.88
CA GLY A 681 -62.03 -9.40 -14.24
C GLY A 681 -62.56 -7.95 -14.34
N HIS A 682 -63.22 -7.44 -13.30
CA HIS A 682 -63.69 -6.06 -13.21
C HIS A 682 -62.74 -5.11 -12.46
N TYR A 683 -61.58 -5.60 -12.01
CA TYR A 683 -60.64 -4.86 -11.17
C TYR A 683 -59.21 -4.96 -11.68
N THR A 684 -58.41 -3.93 -11.40
CA THR A 684 -56.98 -3.88 -11.71
C THR A 684 -56.19 -3.44 -10.50
N ILE A 685 -54.97 -3.96 -10.35
CA ILE A 685 -54.02 -3.54 -9.33
C ILE A 685 -52.79 -2.91 -9.99
N SER A 686 -52.39 -1.73 -9.53
CA SER A 686 -51.17 -1.05 -9.96
C SER A 686 -50.17 -1.01 -8.80
N LEU A 687 -48.90 -1.31 -9.08
CA LEU A 687 -47.80 -1.34 -8.11
C LEU A 687 -46.78 -0.25 -8.46
N ASP A 688 -46.36 0.55 -7.47
CA ASP A 688 -45.42 1.68 -7.67
C ASP A 688 -43.96 1.29 -8.00
N ASN A 689 -43.66 -0.02 -8.08
CA ASN A 689 -42.42 -0.54 -8.65
C ASN A 689 -42.50 -0.81 -10.17
N GLY A 690 -43.71 -0.79 -10.78
CA GLY A 690 -43.93 -1.08 -12.19
C GLY A 690 -44.08 -2.56 -12.54
N GLU A 691 -44.28 -3.43 -11.54
CA GLU A 691 -44.63 -4.85 -11.76
C GLU A 691 -46.15 -5.01 -11.99
N ASP A 692 -46.54 -5.82 -12.97
CA ASP A 692 -47.94 -6.18 -13.22
C ASP A 692 -48.37 -7.39 -12.36
N TYR A 693 -49.63 -7.39 -11.92
CA TYR A 693 -50.23 -8.54 -11.23
C TYR A 693 -51.68 -8.75 -11.68
N SER A 694 -52.03 -9.97 -12.10
CA SER A 694 -53.39 -10.36 -12.47
C SER A 694 -54.16 -10.85 -11.25
N LEU A 695 -55.23 -10.13 -10.88
CA LEU A 695 -56.09 -10.49 -9.76
C LEU A 695 -56.87 -11.79 -10.00
N LYS A 696 -57.07 -12.57 -8.94
CA LYS A 696 -58.01 -13.70 -8.85
C LYS A 696 -59.18 -13.30 -7.94
N ASP A 697 -60.32 -13.97 -8.05
CA ASP A 697 -61.50 -13.70 -7.19
C ASP A 697 -61.17 -13.90 -5.69
N SER A 698 -60.19 -14.75 -5.37
CA SER A 698 -59.64 -14.93 -4.01
C SER A 698 -58.87 -13.73 -3.46
N ASP A 699 -58.39 -12.84 -4.34
CA ASP A 699 -57.42 -11.80 -4.01
C ASP A 699 -58.10 -10.50 -3.59
N ILE A 700 -59.42 -10.40 -3.83
CA ILE A 700 -60.29 -9.27 -3.48
C ILE A 700 -61.45 -9.72 -2.59
N GLN A 701 -62.03 -8.79 -1.83
CA GLN A 701 -63.16 -9.03 -0.94
C GLN A 701 -63.95 -7.73 -0.73
N ILE A 702 -65.24 -7.84 -0.39
CA ILE A 702 -65.99 -6.68 0.13
C ILE A 702 -65.51 -6.40 1.56
N VAL A 703 -65.31 -5.12 1.88
CA VAL A 703 -64.83 -4.66 3.19
C VAL A 703 -65.75 -5.18 4.30
N ASN A 704 -65.19 -5.96 5.23
CA ASN A 704 -65.88 -6.65 6.32
C ASN A 704 -66.93 -7.71 5.91
N GLN A 705 -67.05 -8.06 4.62
CA GLN A 705 -68.07 -8.98 4.10
C GLN A 705 -67.47 -9.98 3.06
N PRO A 706 -66.50 -10.82 3.45
CA PRO A 706 -65.79 -11.72 2.52
C PRO A 706 -66.67 -12.82 1.92
N ASP A 707 -67.79 -13.14 2.57
CA ASP A 707 -68.76 -14.15 2.10
C ASP A 707 -69.77 -13.62 1.08
N GLY A 708 -69.67 -12.33 0.71
CA GLY A 708 -70.53 -11.69 -0.27
C GLY A 708 -71.73 -10.99 0.34
N VAL A 709 -72.54 -10.37 -0.51
CA VAL A 709 -73.68 -9.52 -0.12
C VAL A 709 -74.92 -9.85 -0.94
N THR A 710 -76.10 -9.77 -0.30
CA THR A 710 -77.41 -10.10 -0.89
C THR A 710 -78.29 -8.88 -1.14
N GLN A 711 -78.00 -7.73 -0.53
CA GLN A 711 -78.86 -6.54 -0.58
C GLN A 711 -78.48 -5.63 -1.76
N SER A 712 -79.46 -4.95 -2.35
CA SER A 712 -79.20 -3.93 -3.37
C SER A 712 -78.52 -2.71 -2.74
N GLY A 713 -77.32 -2.36 -3.22
CA GLY A 713 -76.49 -1.30 -2.66
C GLY A 713 -75.11 -1.23 -3.33
N THR A 714 -74.26 -0.31 -2.87
CA THR A 714 -72.89 -0.12 -3.34
C THR A 714 -71.92 -0.32 -2.18
N TYR A 715 -70.82 -1.02 -2.46
CA TYR A 715 -69.92 -1.63 -1.48
C TYR A 715 -68.45 -1.36 -1.83
N ASP A 716 -67.62 -1.12 -0.81
CA ASP A 716 -66.16 -1.05 -0.97
C ASP A 716 -65.56 -2.45 -1.17
N VAL A 717 -64.77 -2.61 -2.23
CA VAL A 717 -63.92 -3.78 -2.47
C VAL A 717 -62.48 -3.44 -2.08
N THR A 718 -61.78 -4.36 -1.41
CA THR A 718 -60.37 -4.21 -1.03
C THR A 718 -59.61 -5.53 -1.25
N LEU A 719 -58.28 -5.50 -1.14
CA LEU A 719 -57.46 -6.72 -1.21
C LEU A 719 -57.75 -7.63 -0.01
N SER A 720 -57.96 -8.92 -0.29
CA SER A 720 -58.00 -9.96 0.75
C SER A 720 -56.61 -10.20 1.34
N GLN A 721 -56.53 -10.87 2.49
CA GLN A 721 -55.21 -11.29 3.01
C GLN A 721 -54.53 -12.29 2.06
N SER A 722 -55.29 -13.09 1.30
CA SER A 722 -54.73 -13.95 0.26
C SER A 722 -54.14 -13.13 -0.88
N GLY A 723 -54.84 -12.08 -1.35
CA GLY A 723 -54.34 -11.17 -2.38
C GLY A 723 -53.08 -10.41 -1.93
N LYS A 724 -53.06 -9.89 -0.70
CA LYS A 724 -51.85 -9.28 -0.12
C LYS A 724 -50.68 -10.27 -0.05
N ASN A 725 -50.94 -11.53 0.28
CA ASN A 725 -49.91 -12.59 0.31
C ASN A 725 -49.39 -12.96 -1.09
N ASP A 726 -50.28 -13.15 -2.08
CA ASP A 726 -49.89 -13.56 -3.43
C ASP A 726 -49.21 -12.42 -4.21
N ILE A 727 -49.63 -11.16 -4.01
CA ILE A 727 -48.89 -9.99 -4.55
C ILE A 727 -47.49 -9.91 -3.92
N GLN A 728 -47.36 -10.10 -2.60
CA GLN A 728 -46.06 -10.15 -1.92
C GLN A 728 -45.19 -11.32 -2.41
N LYS A 729 -45.80 -12.44 -2.80
CA LYS A 729 -45.12 -13.60 -3.39
C LYS A 729 -44.63 -13.31 -4.82
N GLN A 730 -45.41 -12.56 -5.62
CA GLN A 730 -45.04 -12.14 -6.98
C GLN A 730 -43.84 -11.17 -6.97
N ILE A 731 -43.89 -10.09 -6.17
CA ILE A 731 -42.81 -9.09 -6.12
C ILE A 731 -41.53 -9.62 -5.45
N GLY A 732 -41.61 -10.73 -4.73
CA GLY A 732 -40.47 -11.42 -4.13
C GLY A 732 -39.82 -10.71 -2.94
N ALA A 733 -38.85 -11.38 -2.30
CA ALA A 733 -38.26 -10.95 -1.02
C ALA A 733 -37.43 -9.66 -1.08
N ASN A 734 -37.10 -9.15 -2.27
CA ASN A 734 -36.40 -7.87 -2.44
C ASN A 734 -37.33 -6.65 -2.22
N TYR A 735 -38.64 -6.88 -2.17
CA TYR A 735 -39.67 -5.85 -2.01
C TYR A 735 -40.62 -6.19 -0.86
N GLN A 736 -41.15 -5.16 -0.20
CA GLN A 736 -42.11 -5.28 0.90
C GLN A 736 -43.42 -4.60 0.50
N LEU A 737 -44.52 -5.35 0.43
CA LEU A 737 -45.82 -4.77 0.12
C LEU A 737 -46.29 -3.85 1.26
N ALA A 738 -46.66 -2.62 0.94
CA ALA A 738 -47.17 -1.65 1.90
C ALA A 738 -48.57 -2.07 2.38
N ASN A 739 -48.79 -2.04 3.70
CA ASN A 739 -50.12 -2.25 4.24
C ASN A 739 -50.95 -0.95 4.12
N VAL A 740 -51.59 -0.79 2.97
CA VAL A 740 -52.51 0.31 2.66
C VAL A 740 -53.92 -0.21 2.40
N ASP A 741 -54.93 0.53 2.84
CA ASP A 741 -56.34 0.20 2.68
C ASP A 741 -56.88 0.77 1.36
N THR A 742 -56.35 0.23 0.25
CA THR A 742 -56.78 0.59 -1.10
C THR A 742 -58.18 0.01 -1.42
N LYS A 743 -58.97 0.72 -2.24
CA LYS A 743 -60.41 0.46 -2.41
C LYS A 743 -60.90 0.66 -3.85
N ALA A 744 -61.78 -0.23 -4.28
CA ALA A 744 -62.56 -0.18 -5.52
C ALA A 744 -64.07 -0.41 -5.22
N VAL A 745 -64.93 -0.49 -6.24
CA VAL A 745 -66.40 -0.43 -6.05
C VAL A 745 -67.13 -1.68 -6.56
N PHE A 746 -68.09 -2.21 -5.80
CA PHE A 746 -69.02 -3.27 -6.22
C PHE A 746 -70.48 -2.82 -6.01
N THR A 747 -71.40 -3.14 -6.91
CA THR A 747 -72.82 -2.71 -6.82
C THR A 747 -73.81 -3.82 -7.15
N ILE A 748 -74.86 -3.95 -6.35
CA ILE A 748 -76.05 -4.76 -6.68
C ILE A 748 -77.21 -3.82 -7.04
N ASN A 749 -77.64 -3.87 -8.30
CA ASN A 749 -78.75 -3.08 -8.85
C ASN A 749 -80.10 -3.60 -8.37
N LYS A 750 -81.05 -2.70 -8.09
CA LYS A 750 -82.37 -3.01 -7.52
C LYS A 750 -83.27 -3.81 -8.48
N ALA A 751 -84.05 -4.76 -7.92
CA ALA A 751 -84.89 -5.70 -8.67
C ALA A 751 -86.13 -5.09 -9.36
N ALA A 752 -86.60 -5.79 -10.40
CA ALA A 752 -87.78 -5.44 -11.20
C ALA A 752 -89.06 -6.22 -10.77
N ASP A 753 -90.21 -5.69 -11.17
CA ASP A 753 -91.54 -6.28 -10.94
C ASP A 753 -91.80 -7.51 -11.82
N ALA A 754 -92.46 -8.52 -11.25
CA ALA A 754 -92.83 -9.73 -11.97
C ALA A 754 -94.17 -9.59 -12.71
N LYS A 755 -94.40 -10.53 -13.63
CA LYS A 755 -95.72 -10.77 -14.23
C LYS A 755 -96.58 -11.67 -13.34
N PRO A 756 -97.92 -11.53 -13.42
CA PRO A 756 -98.83 -12.29 -12.57
C PRO A 756 -98.84 -13.80 -12.86
N VAL A 757 -99.09 -14.58 -11.80
CA VAL A 757 -99.54 -15.98 -11.91
C VAL A 757 -101.06 -16.00 -11.85
N THR A 758 -101.71 -16.68 -12.78
CA THR A 758 -103.18 -16.86 -12.81
C THR A 758 -103.56 -18.29 -12.43
N VAL A 759 -104.48 -18.48 -11.47
CA VAL A 759 -104.99 -19.78 -11.05
C VAL A 759 -106.38 -20.00 -11.66
N LYS A 760 -106.59 -21.09 -12.41
CA LYS A 760 -107.84 -21.42 -13.12
C LYS A 760 -108.48 -22.73 -12.63
N TYR A 761 -109.79 -22.85 -12.86
CA TYR A 761 -110.61 -23.97 -12.39
C TYR A 761 -111.49 -24.52 -13.51
N VAL A 762 -111.25 -25.77 -13.93
CA VAL A 762 -111.92 -26.39 -15.08
C VAL A 762 -112.50 -27.78 -14.76
N ASP A 763 -113.51 -28.22 -15.50
CA ASP A 763 -113.92 -29.63 -15.52
C ASP A 763 -113.00 -30.49 -16.42
N GLU A 764 -113.23 -31.80 -16.46
CA GLU A 764 -112.41 -32.74 -17.26
C GLU A 764 -112.49 -32.54 -18.78
N SER A 765 -113.44 -31.73 -19.28
CA SER A 765 -113.50 -31.31 -20.69
C SER A 765 -112.70 -30.02 -20.97
N GLY A 766 -112.10 -29.42 -19.93
CA GLY A 766 -111.37 -28.16 -20.01
C GLY A 766 -112.25 -26.91 -19.94
N LYS A 767 -113.55 -27.07 -19.69
CA LYS A 767 -114.49 -25.95 -19.53
C LYS A 767 -114.30 -25.28 -18.18
N GLU A 768 -114.20 -23.95 -18.16
CA GLU A 768 -114.10 -23.18 -16.91
C GLU A 768 -115.38 -23.32 -16.06
N ILE A 769 -115.20 -23.75 -14.80
CA ILE A 769 -116.28 -23.96 -13.82
C ILE A 769 -116.22 -22.97 -12.64
N HIS A 770 -115.11 -22.27 -12.45
CA HIS A 770 -115.01 -21.14 -11.53
C HIS A 770 -114.01 -20.09 -12.03
N LYS A 771 -114.29 -18.81 -11.71
CA LYS A 771 -113.47 -17.66 -12.13
C LYS A 771 -112.01 -17.77 -11.64
N PRO A 772 -111.02 -17.25 -12.41
CA PRO A 772 -109.62 -17.30 -12.01
C PRO A 772 -109.27 -16.36 -10.84
N GLN A 773 -108.15 -16.65 -10.17
CA GLN A 773 -107.49 -15.77 -9.19
C GLN A 773 -106.08 -15.38 -9.67
N ILE A 774 -105.47 -14.34 -9.10
CA ILE A 774 -104.18 -13.79 -9.52
C ILE A 774 -103.24 -13.58 -8.33
N ILE A 775 -101.94 -13.86 -8.52
CA ILE A 775 -100.83 -13.60 -7.58
C ILE A 775 -99.82 -12.66 -8.26
N THR A 776 -99.28 -11.68 -7.53
CA THR A 776 -98.28 -10.68 -8.00
C THR A 776 -97.14 -10.51 -7.00
N GLY A 777 -96.00 -9.93 -7.46
CA GLY A 777 -94.79 -9.71 -6.65
C GLY A 777 -93.60 -9.27 -7.51
N LYS A 778 -92.36 -9.48 -7.02
CA LYS A 778 -91.09 -9.22 -7.72
C LYS A 778 -90.53 -10.48 -8.38
N VAL A 779 -89.68 -10.31 -9.39
CA VAL A 779 -89.04 -11.45 -10.09
C VAL A 779 -88.17 -12.22 -9.10
N GLY A 780 -88.40 -13.53 -9.00
CA GLY A 780 -87.66 -14.43 -8.10
C GLY A 780 -88.32 -14.72 -6.75
N GLU A 781 -89.38 -14.00 -6.37
CA GLU A 781 -90.21 -14.30 -5.19
C GLU A 781 -91.03 -15.59 -5.41
N ALA A 782 -91.38 -16.30 -4.33
CA ALA A 782 -92.06 -17.61 -4.42
C ALA A 782 -93.59 -17.49 -4.34
N TYR A 783 -94.30 -18.40 -5.01
CA TYR A 783 -95.76 -18.58 -4.89
C TYR A 783 -96.12 -20.05 -4.61
N ASP A 784 -97.27 -20.25 -3.96
CA ASP A 784 -97.79 -21.55 -3.56
C ASP A 784 -99.33 -21.57 -3.65
N THR A 785 -99.86 -22.37 -4.59
CA THR A 785 -101.30 -22.57 -4.80
C THR A 785 -101.84 -23.84 -4.16
N THR A 786 -101.04 -24.58 -3.38
CA THR A 786 -101.51 -25.80 -2.68
C THR A 786 -102.39 -25.51 -1.46
N THR A 787 -102.59 -24.23 -1.13
CA THR A 787 -103.42 -23.80 0.00
C THR A 787 -104.91 -23.86 -0.37
N LYS A 788 -105.79 -24.03 0.65
CA LYS A 788 -107.26 -24.05 0.47
C LYS A 788 -107.84 -22.77 -0.13
N THR A 789 -107.07 -21.69 -0.20
CA THR A 789 -107.40 -20.43 -0.90
C THR A 789 -107.45 -20.61 -2.42
N TYR A 790 -106.66 -21.54 -2.95
CA TYR A 790 -106.46 -21.82 -4.38
C TYR A 790 -106.78 -23.27 -4.79
N GLN A 791 -107.02 -24.17 -3.84
CA GLN A 791 -107.67 -25.47 -4.04
C GLN A 791 -109.07 -25.43 -3.43
N ILE A 792 -110.00 -24.76 -4.13
CA ILE A 792 -111.36 -24.50 -3.66
C ILE A 792 -112.30 -25.70 -3.89
N SER A 793 -113.33 -25.87 -3.06
CA SER A 793 -114.44 -26.78 -3.37
C SER A 793 -115.40 -26.13 -4.37
N ILE A 794 -115.83 -26.88 -5.37
CA ILE A 794 -116.77 -26.44 -6.42
C ILE A 794 -117.94 -27.41 -6.43
N ASP A 795 -119.15 -26.92 -6.19
CA ASP A 795 -120.31 -27.78 -5.91
C ASP A 795 -120.74 -28.63 -7.12
N GLY A 796 -121.20 -29.86 -6.86
CA GLY A 796 -121.46 -30.89 -7.87
C GLY A 796 -120.21 -31.51 -8.53
N TYR A 797 -119.01 -31.04 -8.19
CA TYR A 797 -117.73 -31.55 -8.68
C TYR A 797 -116.78 -31.92 -7.52
N THR A 798 -115.66 -32.56 -7.83
CA THR A 798 -114.60 -32.87 -6.87
C THR A 798 -113.24 -32.76 -7.56
N LEU A 799 -112.27 -32.12 -6.89
CA LEU A 799 -110.94 -31.87 -7.44
C LEU A 799 -110.30 -33.21 -7.82
N ASN A 800 -109.90 -33.35 -9.09
CA ASN A 800 -109.27 -34.58 -9.57
C ASN A 800 -107.82 -34.61 -9.09
N GLN A 801 -107.59 -35.31 -7.97
CA GLN A 801 -106.27 -35.46 -7.34
C GLN A 801 -105.23 -36.15 -8.24
N ALA A 802 -105.66 -36.82 -9.33
CA ALA A 802 -104.76 -37.38 -10.35
C ALA A 802 -104.46 -36.41 -11.51
N LYS A 803 -105.04 -35.20 -11.51
CA LYS A 803 -104.84 -34.13 -12.51
C LYS A 803 -104.49 -32.79 -11.84
N LEU A 804 -103.72 -32.83 -10.75
CA LEU A 804 -103.17 -31.62 -10.16
C LEU A 804 -102.09 -30.99 -11.07
N PRO A 805 -102.02 -29.65 -11.16
CA PRO A 805 -101.03 -28.95 -11.98
C PRO A 805 -99.63 -29.03 -11.36
N THR A 806 -98.65 -29.51 -12.13
CA THR A 806 -97.27 -29.72 -11.70
C THR A 806 -96.49 -28.44 -11.39
N ASN A 807 -97.10 -27.26 -11.54
CA ASN A 807 -96.53 -25.95 -11.24
C ASN A 807 -97.26 -25.23 -10.08
N GLU A 808 -97.93 -25.98 -9.21
CA GLU A 808 -98.64 -25.44 -8.03
C GLU A 808 -97.73 -24.78 -6.97
N LYS A 809 -96.41 -24.92 -7.09
CA LYS A 809 -95.42 -24.09 -6.39
C LYS A 809 -94.35 -23.64 -7.38
N GLY A 810 -93.88 -22.41 -7.25
CA GLY A 810 -92.86 -21.88 -8.15
C GLY A 810 -92.31 -20.52 -7.73
N LYS A 811 -91.53 -19.92 -8.63
CA LYS A 811 -91.12 -18.51 -8.53
C LYS A 811 -91.86 -17.66 -9.55
N LEU A 812 -92.18 -16.43 -9.16
CA LEU A 812 -92.68 -15.38 -10.04
C LEU A 812 -91.58 -14.98 -11.04
N SER A 813 -91.95 -14.79 -12.31
CA SER A 813 -91.02 -14.53 -13.40
C SER A 813 -91.35 -13.23 -14.17
N ASP A 814 -90.53 -12.92 -15.17
CA ASP A 814 -90.77 -11.87 -16.16
C ASP A 814 -91.93 -12.20 -17.12
N LYS A 815 -92.50 -13.42 -17.04
CA LYS A 815 -93.53 -13.96 -17.92
C LYS A 815 -94.78 -14.34 -17.14
N GLU A 816 -95.93 -14.20 -17.79
CA GLU A 816 -97.21 -14.59 -17.21
C GLU A 816 -97.27 -16.12 -17.09
N GLN A 817 -97.68 -16.59 -15.91
CA GLN A 817 -97.72 -18.02 -15.56
C GLN A 817 -99.16 -18.42 -15.27
N THR A 818 -99.55 -19.67 -15.57
CA THR A 818 -100.90 -20.18 -15.28
C THR A 818 -100.84 -21.53 -14.59
N VAL A 819 -101.62 -21.68 -13.52
CA VAL A 819 -101.84 -22.92 -12.78
C VAL A 819 -103.31 -23.31 -12.99
N THR A 820 -103.61 -24.57 -13.31
CA THR A 820 -104.99 -24.99 -13.62
C THR A 820 -105.37 -26.23 -12.83
N TYR A 821 -106.38 -26.12 -11.97
CA TYR A 821 -106.96 -27.24 -11.22
C TYR A 821 -108.16 -27.84 -11.97
N VAL A 822 -108.17 -29.17 -12.15
CA VAL A 822 -109.15 -29.92 -12.94
C VAL A 822 -110.07 -30.73 -12.02
N TYR A 823 -111.38 -30.72 -12.27
CA TYR A 823 -112.39 -31.35 -11.39
C TYR A 823 -113.23 -32.40 -12.13
N THR A 824 -113.53 -33.51 -11.46
CA THR A 824 -114.37 -34.64 -11.90
C THR A 824 -115.79 -34.51 -11.34
N LYS A 825 -116.76 -35.19 -11.97
CA LYS A 825 -118.18 -35.22 -11.59
C LYS A 825 -118.56 -36.61 -11.05
N ASN A 826 -119.27 -36.67 -9.93
CA ASN A 826 -119.26 -37.85 -9.02
C ASN A 826 -120.38 -38.89 -9.25
N THR A 827 -120.06 -40.19 -9.09
CA THR A 827 -120.98 -41.36 -9.05
C THR A 827 -120.46 -42.48 -8.11
N THR A 828 -121.24 -43.55 -7.85
CA THR A 828 -121.18 -44.44 -6.64
C THR A 828 -120.62 -45.89 -6.86
N PRO A 829 -120.31 -46.68 -5.78
CA PRO A 829 -119.07 -47.52 -5.74
C PRO A 829 -119.17 -49.04 -5.38
N SER A 830 -118.03 -49.76 -5.30
CA SER A 830 -117.80 -51.09 -4.63
C SER A 830 -116.28 -51.38 -4.33
N THR A 831 -115.94 -52.41 -3.53
CA THR A 831 -114.61 -52.72 -2.86
C THR A 831 -114.17 -54.22 -3.02
N PRO A 832 -113.11 -54.86 -2.39
CA PRO A 832 -111.95 -54.44 -1.52
C PRO A 832 -110.51 -55.12 -1.73
N SER A 833 -109.50 -54.69 -0.91
CA SER A 833 -108.17 -55.32 -0.52
C SER A 833 -106.95 -55.32 -1.49
N GLY A 834 -105.66 -55.51 -1.09
CA GLY A 834 -104.98 -55.59 0.25
C GLY A 834 -103.47 -56.05 0.25
N ASP A 835 -102.70 -55.81 1.34
CA ASP A 835 -101.41 -56.44 1.84
C ASP A 835 -100.06 -56.41 1.02
N THR A 836 -98.81 -56.62 1.53
CA THR A 836 -98.00 -56.34 2.79
C THR A 836 -96.45 -56.49 2.53
N GLY A 837 -95.51 -56.17 3.48
CA GLY A 837 -94.02 -56.38 3.31
C GLY A 837 -93.04 -55.97 4.46
N THR A 838 -91.73 -56.35 4.41
CA THR A 838 -90.64 -56.24 5.46
C THR A 838 -89.18 -56.33 4.89
N ALA A 839 -88.00 -56.24 5.59
CA ALA A 839 -87.46 -55.39 6.70
C ALA A 839 -85.91 -55.68 7.02
N THR A 840 -85.24 -54.84 7.86
CA THR A 840 -83.99 -55.06 8.73
C THR A 840 -82.54 -55.24 8.14
N PRO A 841 -81.40 -55.04 8.89
CA PRO A 841 -81.00 -54.12 10.03
C PRO A 841 -79.52 -53.53 10.03
N THR A 842 -79.01 -52.95 11.16
CA THR A 842 -77.67 -52.26 11.44
C THR A 842 -77.05 -52.68 12.82
N PRO A 843 -75.96 -52.13 13.50
CA PRO A 843 -75.04 -50.93 13.37
C PRO A 843 -73.50 -51.14 13.75
N GLY A 844 -72.68 -50.09 14.09
CA GLY A 844 -71.31 -50.20 14.71
C GLY A 844 -70.49 -48.90 15.02
N SER A 845 -69.57 -48.87 16.03
CA SER A 845 -68.86 -47.67 16.61
C SER A 845 -67.44 -47.95 17.21
N GLY A 846 -66.58 -46.95 17.57
CA GLY A 846 -65.31 -47.13 18.35
C GLY A 846 -64.34 -45.90 18.45
N SER A 847 -63.44 -45.83 19.48
CA SER A 847 -62.67 -44.60 19.87
C SER A 847 -61.18 -44.78 20.31
N GLU A 848 -60.41 -43.67 20.25
CA GLU A 848 -59.32 -43.17 21.14
C GLU A 848 -57.85 -43.73 21.29
N SER A 849 -56.92 -42.75 21.47
CA SER A 849 -55.72 -42.69 22.36
C SER A 849 -54.41 -43.49 22.13
N GLY A 850 -53.24 -42.85 22.40
CA GLY A 850 -51.90 -43.50 22.56
C GLY A 850 -50.66 -42.63 22.24
N SER A 851 -49.54 -42.70 23.00
CA SER A 851 -48.40 -41.75 22.94
C SER A 851 -46.99 -42.39 22.92
N SER A 852 -45.98 -41.62 22.43
CA SER A 852 -44.58 -41.49 22.93
C SER A 852 -43.33 -42.13 22.22
N SER A 853 -42.38 -41.23 21.85
CA SER A 853 -40.93 -41.24 22.18
C SER A 853 -39.80 -41.96 21.35
N SER A 854 -38.82 -41.13 20.90
CA SER A 854 -37.35 -41.22 21.13
C SER A 854 -36.30 -41.82 20.13
N SER A 855 -35.19 -41.06 19.99
CA SER A 855 -33.74 -41.47 19.97
C SER A 855 -32.90 -41.72 18.66
N SER A 856 -32.02 -40.73 18.36
CA SER A 856 -30.53 -40.83 18.21
C SER A 856 -29.76 -41.43 16.99
N SER A 857 -28.56 -40.82 16.75
CA SER A 857 -27.30 -41.35 16.13
C SER A 857 -27.13 -41.43 14.58
N THR A 858 -25.94 -41.45 13.93
CA THR A 858 -24.55 -40.90 14.12
C THR A 858 -23.70 -41.14 12.81
N SER A 859 -22.58 -40.40 12.55
CA SER A 859 -21.50 -40.66 11.53
C SER A 859 -21.87 -40.57 10.02
N SER A 860 -20.99 -40.51 8.98
CA SER A 860 -19.61 -39.99 8.67
C SER A 860 -19.45 -39.94 7.10
N SER A 861 -18.33 -39.83 6.35
CA SER A 861 -16.85 -39.68 6.47
C SER A 861 -16.23 -39.29 5.09
N SER A 862 -14.90 -39.01 5.00
CA SER A 862 -13.99 -39.11 3.79
C SER A 862 -14.25 -38.17 2.56
N ASP A 863 -13.31 -37.82 1.65
CA ASP A 863 -11.83 -37.99 1.54
C ASP A 863 -11.13 -36.87 0.70
N SER A 864 -9.85 -37.07 0.37
CA SER A 864 -8.76 -36.25 -0.23
C SER A 864 -8.94 -35.87 -1.75
N ALA A 865 -8.04 -35.19 -2.50
CA ALA A 865 -6.59 -34.88 -2.37
C ALA A 865 -6.06 -33.76 -3.35
N LEU A 866 -4.83 -33.21 -3.09
CA LEU A 866 -3.80 -32.67 -4.05
C LEU A 866 -4.14 -31.43 -4.95
N GLU A 867 -3.24 -30.55 -5.47
CA GLU A 867 -1.77 -30.33 -5.33
C GLU A 867 -1.33 -28.85 -5.65
N SER A 868 -0.06 -28.49 -5.33
CA SER A 868 0.88 -27.46 -5.90
C SER A 868 0.36 -26.13 -6.51
N SER A 869 0.82 -24.92 -6.12
CA SER A 869 2.19 -24.41 -6.37
C SER A 869 2.42 -22.97 -5.80
N THR A 870 3.67 -22.45 -5.80
CA THR A 870 4.04 -21.05 -5.40
C THR A 870 5.15 -20.48 -6.31
N PRO A 871 5.36 -19.13 -6.42
CA PRO A 871 6.42 -18.49 -5.60
C PRO A 871 6.30 -16.96 -5.26
N SER A 872 6.87 -16.59 -4.10
CA SER A 872 7.83 -15.48 -3.83
C SER A 872 7.57 -13.97 -4.10
N THR A 873 7.22 -13.27 -2.99
CA THR A 873 7.91 -12.08 -2.38
C THR A 873 8.30 -10.78 -3.12
N SER A 874 8.00 -9.63 -2.50
CA SER A 874 8.77 -8.37 -2.59
C SER A 874 8.62 -7.47 -1.33
N THR A 875 9.58 -6.58 -1.04
CA THR A 875 9.73 -5.85 0.25
C THR A 875 9.48 -4.33 0.16
N GLN A 876 8.95 -3.70 1.22
CA GLN A 876 8.61 -2.27 1.25
C GLN A 876 9.45 -1.39 2.20
N GLN A 877 9.79 -0.18 1.74
CA GLN A 877 10.35 0.91 2.57
C GLN A 877 9.29 1.67 3.39
N LYS A 878 9.74 2.34 4.47
CA LYS A 878 8.88 2.97 5.50
C LYS A 878 8.71 4.49 5.29
N PRO A 879 7.49 5.02 5.05
CA PRO A 879 7.29 6.43 4.69
C PRO A 879 7.26 7.43 5.87
N LEU A 880 7.59 8.70 5.60
CA LEU A 880 7.62 9.81 6.56
C LEU A 880 6.27 10.54 6.68
N LEU A 881 5.65 10.53 7.88
CA LEU A 881 4.39 11.26 8.12
C LEU A 881 4.57 12.79 8.13
N ILE A 882 3.87 13.47 7.22
CA ILE A 882 3.79 14.93 7.09
C ILE A 882 2.53 15.46 7.80
N ALA A 883 2.61 16.62 8.46
CA ALA A 883 1.48 17.22 9.18
C ALA A 883 0.50 17.97 8.25
N LYS A 884 -0.79 17.60 8.27
CA LYS A 884 -1.85 18.18 7.39
C LYS A 884 -1.97 19.72 7.48
N LYS A 885 -2.35 20.37 6.37
CA LYS A 885 -2.67 21.81 6.31
C LYS A 885 -3.79 22.12 7.32
N GLY A 886 -3.65 23.23 8.04
CA GLY A 886 -4.50 23.62 9.17
C GLY A 886 -4.16 22.94 10.51
N ALA A 887 -3.36 21.87 10.53
CA ALA A 887 -2.96 21.22 11.78
C ALA A 887 -1.95 22.07 12.56
N ALA A 888 -2.03 22.00 13.89
CA ALA A 888 -1.04 22.61 14.77
C ALA A 888 0.15 21.66 15.01
N VAL A 889 1.37 22.17 14.85
CA VAL A 889 2.65 21.52 15.21
C VAL A 889 3.32 22.27 16.37
N TYR A 890 4.19 21.60 17.13
CA TYR A 890 5.07 22.23 18.11
C TYR A 890 6.53 21.84 17.86
N SER A 891 7.48 22.66 18.35
CA SER A 891 8.91 22.38 18.20
C SER A 891 9.50 21.51 19.32
N LEU A 892 10.36 20.56 18.94
CA LEU A 892 11.13 19.68 19.82
C LEU A 892 12.46 20.31 20.24
N LYS A 893 13.13 21.00 19.30
CA LYS A 893 14.43 21.67 19.45
C LYS A 893 14.25 23.20 19.32
N LYS A 894 15.35 23.97 19.48
CA LYS A 894 15.42 25.40 19.09
C LYS A 894 15.04 25.53 17.61
N ILE A 895 14.19 26.49 17.25
CA ILE A 895 13.69 26.66 15.87
C ILE A 895 13.57 28.14 15.50
N GLY A 896 13.88 28.47 14.25
CA GLY A 896 13.70 29.82 13.69
C GLY A 896 12.43 29.88 12.84
N LEU A 897 11.74 31.02 12.85
CA LEU A 897 10.71 31.37 11.87
C LEU A 897 11.33 32.31 10.84
N TYR A 898 11.19 31.99 9.55
CA TYR A 898 11.86 32.69 8.44
C TYR A 898 10.86 33.41 7.53
N SER A 899 11.30 34.48 6.87
CA SER A 899 10.56 35.16 5.80
C SER A 899 10.52 34.34 4.51
N SER A 900 11.60 33.59 4.20
CA SER A 900 11.78 32.81 2.97
C SER A 900 11.80 31.29 3.20
N LYS A 901 11.55 30.54 2.12
CA LYS A 901 11.68 29.06 2.06
C LYS A 901 13.13 28.60 2.21
N ASN A 902 14.07 29.45 1.79
CA ASN A 902 15.51 29.27 1.96
C ASN A 902 15.92 29.95 3.27
N PHE A 903 16.53 29.20 4.18
CA PHE A 903 16.85 29.70 5.54
C PHE A 903 18.24 30.32 5.57
N SER A 904 18.31 31.58 5.98
CA SER A 904 19.52 32.35 6.21
C SER A 904 19.32 33.29 7.40
N ASP A 905 20.41 33.84 7.94
CA ASP A 905 20.33 34.80 9.04
C ASP A 905 19.54 36.05 8.67
N LYS A 906 19.77 36.61 7.46
CA LYS A 906 19.00 37.73 6.90
C LYS A 906 17.50 37.42 6.76
N ALA A 907 17.13 36.16 6.48
CA ALA A 907 15.74 35.73 6.37
C ALA A 907 15.07 35.39 7.72
N ARG A 908 15.77 35.42 8.85
CA ARG A 908 15.21 34.95 10.14
C ARG A 908 14.42 36.05 10.85
N LYS A 909 13.08 35.92 10.86
CA LYS A 909 12.17 36.82 11.58
C LYS A 909 12.33 36.75 13.10
N THR A 910 12.53 35.56 13.67
CA THR A 910 12.72 35.38 15.13
C THR A 910 13.22 33.97 15.49
N TRP A 911 13.88 33.83 16.63
CA TRP A 911 14.24 32.55 17.25
C TRP A 911 13.22 32.17 18.35
N TYR A 912 12.91 30.88 18.42
CA TYR A 912 12.29 30.25 19.59
C TYR A 912 13.30 29.26 20.19
N VAL A 913 13.65 29.43 21.47
CA VAL A 913 14.47 28.46 22.18
C VAL A 913 13.75 27.12 22.35
N SER A 914 14.50 26.05 22.64
CA SER A 914 13.90 24.82 23.16
C SER A 914 13.12 25.14 24.46
N LYS A 915 12.04 24.41 24.70
CA LYS A 915 11.18 24.58 25.88
C LYS A 915 10.78 23.22 26.46
N PRO A 916 10.60 23.13 27.79
CA PRO A 916 9.92 22.01 28.43
C PRO A 916 8.55 21.74 27.80
N ARG A 917 8.13 20.46 27.77
CA ARG A 917 7.00 19.95 26.96
C ARG A 917 5.73 20.83 26.99
N ILE A 918 5.32 21.27 28.18
CA ILE A 918 4.12 22.09 28.43
C ILE A 918 4.18 23.45 27.72
N TYR A 919 5.38 24.00 27.52
CA TYR A 919 5.64 25.35 26.99
C TYR A 919 6.23 25.37 25.57
N ARG A 920 6.26 24.23 24.87
CA ARG A 920 6.78 24.15 23.49
C ARG A 920 6.07 25.11 22.52
N PRO A 921 6.80 25.95 21.76
CA PRO A 921 6.21 26.85 20.77
C PRO A 921 5.32 26.11 19.77
N MET A 922 4.15 26.67 19.49
CA MET A 922 3.15 26.11 18.57
C MET A 922 2.97 26.97 17.32
N PHE A 923 2.77 26.29 16.19
CA PHE A 923 2.56 26.88 14.87
C PHE A 923 1.44 26.12 14.16
N VAL A 924 0.55 26.81 13.45
CA VAL A 924 -0.43 26.18 12.55
C VAL A 924 0.17 26.12 11.14
N VAL A 925 0.15 24.94 10.50
CA VAL A 925 0.56 24.75 9.11
C VAL A 925 -0.46 25.43 8.20
N THR A 926 -0.02 26.39 7.40
CA THR A 926 -0.84 27.10 6.40
C THR A 926 -0.55 26.66 4.96
N GLY A 927 0.55 25.92 4.74
CA GLY A 927 0.89 25.29 3.48
C GLY A 927 2.27 24.63 3.51
N TYR A 928 2.73 24.17 2.35
CA TYR A 928 4.03 23.50 2.18
C TYR A 928 4.87 24.19 1.12
N THR A 929 6.18 23.99 1.16
CA THR A 929 7.10 24.32 0.06
C THR A 929 8.40 23.54 0.25
N ARG A 930 9.31 23.54 -0.74
CA ARG A 930 10.67 23.02 -0.62
C ARG A 930 11.67 24.18 -0.73
N SER A 931 12.79 24.11 -0.02
CA SER A 931 13.93 25.00 -0.30
C SER A 931 14.51 24.69 -1.69
N SER A 932 15.38 25.55 -2.23
CA SER A 932 16.10 25.28 -3.48
C SER A 932 16.80 23.91 -3.48
N THR A 933 17.37 23.52 -2.34
CA THR A 933 17.97 22.19 -2.10
C THR A 933 16.95 21.08 -1.77
N GLY A 934 15.74 21.12 -2.34
CA GLY A 934 14.69 20.08 -2.23
C GLY A 934 14.05 19.84 -0.84
N LYS A 935 14.68 20.28 0.27
CA LYS A 935 14.25 19.98 1.65
C LYS A 935 12.91 20.62 2.01
N LEU A 936 11.95 19.82 2.50
CA LEU A 936 10.59 20.24 2.83
C LEU A 936 10.52 21.31 3.95
N ARG A 937 9.55 22.23 3.84
CA ARG A 937 9.25 23.34 4.74
C ARG A 937 7.74 23.44 4.98
N TYR A 938 7.35 23.78 6.21
CA TYR A 938 6.00 24.23 6.50
C TYR A 938 5.93 25.76 6.37
N LYS A 939 5.00 26.26 5.55
CA LYS A 939 4.48 27.62 5.67
C LYS A 939 3.55 27.63 6.88
N VAL A 940 3.72 28.56 7.80
CA VAL A 940 3.03 28.54 9.11
C VAL A 940 2.57 29.90 9.60
N ARG A 941 1.69 29.89 10.61
CA ARG A 941 1.31 31.01 11.48
C ARG A 941 1.57 30.65 12.94
N ASP A 942 2.22 31.53 13.70
CA ASP A 942 2.42 31.39 15.15
C ASP A 942 1.07 31.49 15.91
N VAL A 943 0.85 30.60 16.88
CA VAL A 943 -0.35 30.57 17.74
C VAL A 943 -0.03 30.64 19.24
N ASN A 944 1.15 31.17 19.60
CA ASN A 944 1.63 31.34 20.96
C ASN A 944 1.02 32.61 21.58
N HIS A 945 -0.25 32.52 21.95
CA HIS A 945 -1.13 33.63 22.34
C HIS A 945 -0.65 34.52 23.50
N LEU A 946 0.31 34.07 24.32
CA LEU A 946 0.93 34.83 25.41
C LEU A 946 2.31 35.43 25.02
N THR A 947 2.53 35.72 23.74
CA THR A 947 3.82 36.20 23.21
C THR A 947 3.64 37.28 22.14
N LYS A 948 4.64 38.19 22.01
CA LYS A 948 4.71 39.19 20.92
C LYS A 948 4.98 38.62 19.52
N ASN A 949 4.91 37.30 19.36
CA ASN A 949 5.04 36.60 18.08
C ASN A 949 3.71 36.02 17.56
N ARG A 950 2.62 36.08 18.36
CA ARG A 950 1.27 35.65 17.97
C ARG A 950 0.91 36.13 16.55
N ASN A 951 0.33 35.25 15.75
CA ASN A 951 -0.10 35.47 14.36
C ASN A 951 1.02 35.78 13.34
N LYS A 952 2.30 35.90 13.71
CA LYS A 952 3.38 36.07 12.72
C LYS A 952 3.44 34.87 11.78
N THR A 953 3.50 35.15 10.48
CA THR A 953 3.59 34.15 9.41
C THR A 953 5.02 34.01 8.90
N GLY A 954 5.34 32.86 8.33
CA GLY A 954 6.65 32.56 7.76
C GLY A 954 6.84 31.07 7.50
N TYR A 955 8.10 30.64 7.42
CA TYR A 955 8.48 29.25 7.17
C TYR A 955 9.25 28.65 8.36
N ILE A 956 9.00 27.37 8.64
CA ILE A 956 9.77 26.54 9.58
C ILE A 956 10.14 25.21 8.93
N THR A 957 11.15 24.52 9.48
CA THR A 957 11.54 23.19 8.96
C THR A 957 10.41 22.17 9.16
N ALA A 958 10.20 21.32 8.16
CA ALA A 958 9.27 20.18 8.27
C ALA A 958 9.94 18.93 8.85
N ASN A 959 11.26 18.94 9.08
CA ASN A 959 12.00 17.80 9.61
C ASN A 959 11.41 17.33 10.96
N TRP A 960 11.01 16.06 10.99
CA TRP A 960 10.42 15.39 12.15
C TRP A 960 11.28 15.57 13.42
N GLN A 961 12.60 15.52 13.37
CA GLN A 961 13.46 15.75 14.55
C GLN A 961 13.28 17.13 15.23
N TYR A 962 12.71 18.10 14.52
CA TYR A 962 12.50 19.48 15.01
C TYR A 962 11.03 19.79 15.32
N VAL A 963 10.06 19.10 14.71
CA VAL A 963 8.61 19.40 14.87
C VAL A 963 7.74 18.14 14.98
N ARG A 964 6.66 18.22 15.76
CA ARG A 964 5.61 17.18 15.93
C ARG A 964 4.22 17.80 15.87
N PRO A 965 3.18 17.09 15.38
CA PRO A 965 1.78 17.49 15.56
C PRO A 965 1.43 17.64 17.05
N VAL A 966 0.61 18.64 17.37
CA VAL A 966 0.20 18.99 18.74
C VAL A 966 -0.76 17.99 19.36
N TYR A 967 -1.59 17.34 18.55
CA TYR A 967 -2.57 16.36 19.02
C TYR A 967 -2.07 14.94 18.79
N TYR A 968 -2.50 14.02 19.65
CA TYR A 968 -2.32 12.58 19.46
C TYR A 968 -3.20 12.08 18.31
N ALA A 969 -2.65 11.28 17.39
CA ALA A 969 -3.43 10.70 16.28
C ALA A 969 -4.15 9.40 16.70
N ALA A 970 -3.52 8.57 17.53
CA ALA A 970 -4.06 7.30 18.02
C ALA A 970 -4.69 7.41 19.43
N LYS A 971 -5.57 6.45 19.74
CA LYS A 971 -6.08 6.17 21.09
C LYS A 971 -4.92 5.75 22.00
N HIS A 972 -5.03 6.06 23.30
CA HIS A 972 -4.12 5.56 24.33
C HIS A 972 -4.98 5.18 25.54
N THR A 973 -4.85 3.97 26.09
CA THR A 973 -5.74 3.44 27.14
C THR A 973 -5.75 4.28 28.42
N THR A 974 -4.62 4.90 28.74
CA THR A 974 -4.50 5.92 29.80
C THR A 974 -3.62 7.08 29.36
N PHE A 975 -3.83 8.24 30.00
CA PHE A 975 -2.86 9.33 30.00
C PHE A 975 -2.78 9.99 31.38
N THR A 976 -1.65 10.65 31.66
CA THR A 976 -1.45 11.51 32.81
C THR A 976 -1.63 12.97 32.42
N VAL A 977 -2.39 13.74 33.21
CA VAL A 977 -2.52 15.19 33.05
C VAL A 977 -1.20 15.87 33.46
N ILE A 978 -0.54 16.57 32.53
CA ILE A 978 0.75 17.24 32.78
C ILE A 978 0.65 18.77 32.90
N ASN A 979 -0.48 19.38 32.54
CA ASN A 979 -0.68 20.82 32.69
C ASN A 979 -0.69 21.24 34.18
N PRO A 980 0.14 22.22 34.62
CA PRO A 980 0.17 22.68 36.03
C PRO A 980 -1.17 23.27 36.53
N ARG A 981 -2.02 23.75 35.61
CA ARG A 981 -3.38 24.25 35.86
C ARG A 981 -4.46 23.15 35.83
N GLY A 982 -4.07 21.88 35.69
CA GLY A 982 -4.99 20.79 35.38
C GLY A 982 -5.56 20.89 33.97
N VAL A 983 -6.48 20.00 33.61
CA VAL A 983 -7.19 20.03 32.33
C VAL A 983 -8.68 19.80 32.58
N ASN A 984 -9.51 20.61 31.94
CA ASN A 984 -10.96 20.51 32.03
C ASN A 984 -11.48 19.34 31.17
N ALA A 985 -12.45 18.61 31.68
CA ALA A 985 -13.31 17.72 30.92
C ALA A 985 -14.71 18.34 30.73
N TYR A 986 -15.41 17.90 29.68
CA TYR A 986 -16.56 18.58 29.10
C TYR A 986 -17.66 17.59 28.67
N ARG A 987 -18.92 18.05 28.61
CA ARG A 987 -20.06 17.25 28.13
C ARG A 987 -20.08 17.08 26.61
N LYS A 988 -19.53 18.03 25.84
CA LYS A 988 -19.57 18.02 24.37
C LYS A 988 -18.17 17.97 23.74
N VAL A 989 -18.07 17.31 22.58
CA VAL A 989 -16.81 17.08 21.82
C VAL A 989 -16.08 18.36 21.42
N ASN A 990 -16.82 19.45 21.19
CA ASN A 990 -16.27 20.78 20.92
C ASN A 990 -15.61 21.46 22.13
N LEU A 991 -15.59 20.81 23.31
CA LEU A 991 -15.14 21.35 24.61
C LEU A 991 -16.05 22.48 25.13
N THR A 992 -17.36 22.33 24.97
CA THR A 992 -18.38 23.14 25.67
C THR A 992 -19.10 22.32 26.75
N GLY A 993 -19.73 23.00 27.72
CA GLY A 993 -20.31 22.37 28.91
C GLY A 993 -19.24 21.75 29.82
N LYS A 994 -18.40 22.58 30.45
CA LYS A 994 -17.35 22.14 31.38
C LYS A 994 -17.97 21.35 32.55
N VAL A 995 -17.38 20.20 32.90
CA VAL A 995 -17.84 19.35 34.02
C VAL A 995 -16.86 19.41 35.19
N THR A 996 -15.61 18.99 34.98
CA THR A 996 -14.60 18.90 36.05
C THR A 996 -13.21 19.34 35.58
N ASN A 997 -12.30 19.62 36.51
CA ASN A 997 -10.92 20.02 36.25
C ASN A 997 -9.97 19.02 36.91
N TYR A 998 -9.53 18.03 36.13
CA TYR A 998 -8.57 17.02 36.58
C TYR A 998 -7.21 17.67 36.80
N LYS A 999 -6.59 17.41 37.95
CA LYS A 999 -5.37 18.11 38.38
C LYS A 999 -4.13 17.50 37.71
N GLN A 1000 -3.02 18.22 37.78
CA GLN A 1000 -1.73 17.69 37.34
C GLN A 1000 -1.42 16.40 38.12
N GLY A 1001 -0.98 15.36 37.41
CA GLY A 1001 -0.75 14.03 37.98
C GLY A 1001 -1.94 13.08 37.94
N THR A 1002 -3.17 13.55 37.65
CA THR A 1002 -4.30 12.65 37.50
C THR A 1002 -4.08 11.74 36.28
N VAL A 1003 -4.06 10.43 36.52
CA VAL A 1003 -4.13 9.40 35.48
C VAL A 1003 -5.61 9.19 35.13
N LEU A 1004 -5.94 9.27 33.84
CA LEU A 1004 -7.31 9.10 33.35
C LEU A 1004 -7.39 7.90 32.41
N LYS A 1005 -8.42 7.06 32.58
CA LYS A 1005 -8.79 5.97 31.67
C LYS A 1005 -9.58 6.53 30.48
N VAL A 1006 -9.28 6.04 29.28
CA VAL A 1006 -9.81 6.52 28.01
C VAL A 1006 -10.70 5.45 27.38
N LYS A 1007 -11.97 5.77 27.11
CA LYS A 1007 -12.88 4.93 26.34
C LYS A 1007 -12.51 4.94 24.84
N GLY A 1008 -12.19 6.12 24.30
CA GLY A 1008 -11.80 6.28 22.89
C GLY A 1008 -11.17 7.64 22.59
N ILE A 1009 -10.92 7.90 21.31
CA ILE A 1009 -10.68 9.25 20.80
C ILE A 1009 -11.77 9.63 19.80
N THR A 1010 -11.94 10.92 19.60
CA THR A 1010 -12.71 11.49 18.49
C THR A 1010 -12.08 12.83 18.09
N HIS A 1011 -12.59 13.45 17.03
CA HIS A 1011 -12.02 14.68 16.47
C HIS A 1011 -13.06 15.81 16.46
N HIS A 1012 -12.57 17.04 16.59
CA HIS A 1012 -13.36 18.23 16.29
C HIS A 1012 -12.49 19.15 15.45
N ASN A 1013 -12.81 19.21 14.15
CA ASN A 1013 -11.92 19.67 13.09
C ASN A 1013 -10.55 18.97 13.23
N LEU A 1014 -9.45 19.65 12.87
CA LEU A 1014 -8.08 19.11 12.92
C LEU A 1014 -7.50 18.97 14.35
N THR A 1015 -8.33 18.72 15.37
CA THR A 1015 -7.92 18.65 16.78
C THR A 1015 -8.58 17.49 17.52
N THR A 1016 -7.77 16.61 18.09
CA THR A 1016 -8.22 15.38 18.75
C THR A 1016 -8.79 15.63 20.15
N ARG A 1017 -9.70 14.76 20.58
CA ARG A 1017 -10.32 14.67 21.89
C ARG A 1017 -10.16 13.25 22.40
N TYR A 1018 -9.86 13.10 23.68
CA TYR A 1018 -10.07 11.84 24.37
C TYR A 1018 -11.50 11.81 24.93
N ILE A 1019 -12.15 10.66 24.78
CA ILE A 1019 -13.39 10.31 25.47
C ILE A 1019 -12.98 9.50 26.70
N LEU A 1020 -13.33 9.96 27.89
CA LEU A 1020 -13.05 9.28 29.15
C LEU A 1020 -14.04 8.13 29.39
N SER A 1021 -13.73 7.22 30.31
CA SER A 1021 -14.61 6.08 30.66
C SER A 1021 -16.03 6.50 31.09
N ASN A 1022 -16.19 7.72 31.63
CA ASN A 1022 -17.47 8.33 32.03
C ASN A 1022 -18.12 9.18 30.90
N GLY A 1023 -17.74 8.98 29.64
CA GLY A 1023 -18.28 9.68 28.47
C GLY A 1023 -17.82 11.13 28.28
N GLN A 1024 -17.03 11.70 29.21
CA GLN A 1024 -16.63 13.10 29.14
C GLN A 1024 -15.48 13.34 28.14
N TYR A 1025 -15.51 14.48 27.46
CA TYR A 1025 -14.53 14.87 26.46
C TYR A 1025 -13.41 15.73 27.06
N ILE A 1026 -12.16 15.45 26.70
CA ILE A 1026 -10.97 16.17 27.15
C ILE A 1026 -9.96 16.33 26.01
N THR A 1027 -9.13 17.38 26.05
CA THR A 1027 -8.25 17.73 24.91
C THR A 1027 -7.11 16.73 24.69
N GLY A 1028 -6.94 16.25 23.45
CA GLY A 1028 -5.85 15.35 23.04
C GLY A 1028 -4.49 16.05 22.85
N ASN A 1029 -4.31 17.25 23.40
CA ASN A 1029 -3.12 18.09 23.20
C ASN A 1029 -1.91 17.55 23.99
N ARG A 1030 -0.87 17.13 23.27
CA ARG A 1030 0.38 16.54 23.78
C ARG A 1030 1.16 17.44 24.76
N LYS A 1031 0.87 18.75 24.83
CA LYS A 1031 1.46 19.68 25.83
C LYS A 1031 0.73 19.67 27.17
N LEU A 1032 -0.52 19.22 27.19
CA LEU A 1032 -1.42 19.28 28.36
C LEU A 1032 -1.65 17.89 28.98
N VAL A 1033 -1.58 16.84 28.16
CA VAL A 1033 -1.70 15.43 28.53
C VAL A 1033 -0.56 14.60 27.93
N GLN A 1034 -0.16 13.53 28.63
CA GLN A 1034 0.92 12.63 28.22
C GLN A 1034 0.50 11.17 28.39
N MET A 1035 0.56 10.40 27.31
CA MET A 1035 0.25 8.96 27.23
C MET A 1035 0.85 8.13 28.37
N GLY A 1036 0.09 7.17 28.90
CA GLY A 1036 0.52 6.29 30.00
C GLY A 1036 0.51 6.94 31.38
N ARG A 1037 1.04 6.20 32.36
CA ARG A 1037 1.14 6.58 33.78
C ARG A 1037 2.51 7.22 34.06
N HIS A 1038 2.54 8.46 34.55
CA HIS A 1038 3.79 9.18 34.87
C HIS A 1038 3.89 9.48 36.37
N LYS A 1039 4.80 8.80 37.09
CA LYS A 1039 5.00 9.00 38.55
C LYS A 1039 5.28 10.47 38.83
N GLN A 1040 4.42 11.09 39.65
CA GLN A 1040 4.62 12.47 40.10
C GLN A 1040 5.47 12.48 41.35
N VAL A 1041 6.36 13.46 41.46
CA VAL A 1041 7.07 13.77 42.71
C VAL A 1041 6.04 14.20 43.76
N LYS A 1042 5.99 13.47 44.88
CA LYS A 1042 5.09 13.73 46.02
C LYS A 1042 5.83 14.46 47.16
N THR A 1043 7.10 14.15 47.39
CA THR A 1043 7.91 14.70 48.48
C THR A 1043 9.35 15.01 48.05
N VAL A 1044 9.86 16.18 48.48
CA VAL A 1044 11.27 16.56 48.33
C VAL A 1044 11.86 17.05 49.65
N ARG A 1045 13.12 16.70 49.92
CA ARG A 1045 13.92 17.22 51.03
C ARG A 1045 14.91 18.27 50.51
N ALA A 1046 15.02 19.40 51.19
CA ALA A 1046 16.06 20.38 50.90
C ALA A 1046 17.46 19.81 51.23
N LYS A 1047 18.43 19.99 50.33
CA LYS A 1047 19.85 19.63 50.54
C LYS A 1047 20.65 20.72 51.28
N GLY A 1048 20.06 21.90 51.45
CA GLY A 1048 20.66 23.06 52.09
C GLY A 1048 19.60 24.08 52.49
N ALA A 1049 20.01 25.31 52.79
CA ALA A 1049 19.05 26.40 52.99
C ALA A 1049 18.26 26.69 51.70
N ILE A 1050 16.96 27.00 51.82
CA ILE A 1050 16.07 27.15 50.66
C ILE A 1050 14.98 28.21 50.90
N ASN A 1051 14.63 28.92 49.84
CA ASN A 1051 13.58 29.95 49.84
C ASN A 1051 12.31 29.42 49.12
N ARG A 1052 11.14 29.55 49.76
CA ARG A 1052 9.84 29.43 49.09
C ARG A 1052 9.44 30.81 48.56
N HIS A 1053 8.93 30.88 47.34
CA HIS A 1053 8.53 32.13 46.68
C HIS A 1053 7.05 32.10 46.29
N ARG A 1054 6.41 33.26 46.17
CA ARG A 1054 4.97 33.35 45.84
C ARG A 1054 4.68 32.90 44.40
N ASP A 1055 5.65 33.04 43.49
CA ASP A 1055 5.50 32.84 42.04
C ASP A 1055 6.47 31.77 41.46
N VAL A 1056 6.18 31.32 40.23
CA VAL A 1056 6.96 30.27 39.53
C VAL A 1056 8.32 30.76 38.98
N ASN A 1057 8.52 32.07 38.80
CA ASN A 1057 9.85 32.58 38.41
C ASN A 1057 10.82 32.60 39.59
N LEU A 1058 10.29 32.57 40.81
CA LEU A 1058 10.97 32.81 42.09
C LEU A 1058 11.36 34.28 42.28
N SER A 1059 10.51 35.20 41.80
CA SER A 1059 10.73 36.65 41.94
C SER A 1059 10.48 37.16 43.37
N TYR A 1060 9.47 36.63 44.07
CA TYR A 1060 9.04 37.17 45.36
C TYR A 1060 9.21 36.14 46.50
N ARG A 1061 10.28 36.28 47.30
CA ARG A 1061 10.51 35.43 48.49
C ARG A 1061 9.33 35.54 49.47
N SER A 1062 8.80 34.40 49.88
CA SER A 1062 7.66 34.27 50.81
C SER A 1062 8.05 33.72 52.18
N GLN A 1063 9.09 32.87 52.25
CA GLN A 1063 9.62 32.29 53.49
C GLN A 1063 11.02 31.72 53.23
N HIS A 1064 11.90 31.80 54.22
CA HIS A 1064 13.21 31.17 54.24
C HIS A 1064 13.21 29.94 55.15
N TYR A 1065 14.00 28.92 54.80
CA TYR A 1065 14.26 27.74 55.62
C TYR A 1065 15.76 27.49 55.68
N SER A 1066 16.32 27.35 56.89
CA SER A 1066 17.77 27.23 57.10
C SER A 1066 18.27 25.79 56.87
N LYS A 1067 19.59 25.63 56.63
CA LYS A 1067 20.20 24.31 56.40
C LYS A 1067 19.93 23.32 57.56
N LYS A 1068 19.91 23.80 58.81
CA LYS A 1068 19.64 22.97 60.01
C LYS A 1068 18.26 22.31 59.99
N GLN A 1069 17.26 22.93 59.34
CA GLN A 1069 15.88 22.43 59.33
C GLN A 1069 15.63 21.23 58.38
N GLN A 1070 16.60 20.87 57.52
CA GLN A 1070 16.49 19.83 56.47
C GLN A 1070 15.13 19.76 55.75
N LYS A 1071 14.49 20.92 55.49
CA LYS A 1071 13.03 20.98 55.34
C LYS A 1071 12.50 20.05 54.25
N VAL A 1072 11.59 19.16 54.63
CA VAL A 1072 10.77 18.36 53.71
C VAL A 1072 9.55 19.17 53.26
N PHE A 1073 9.24 19.09 51.97
CA PHE A 1073 8.09 19.71 51.35
C PHE A 1073 7.23 18.65 50.66
N LYS A 1074 5.91 18.69 50.92
CA LYS A 1074 4.91 18.03 50.09
C LYS A 1074 4.77 18.80 48.78
N VAL A 1075 4.84 18.08 47.67
CA VAL A 1075 4.75 18.62 46.31
C VAL A 1075 3.34 18.39 45.78
N TYR A 1076 2.72 19.48 45.33
CA TYR A 1076 1.34 19.53 44.83
C TYR A 1076 1.30 19.66 43.30
N GLY A 1077 2.39 19.27 42.62
CA GLY A 1077 2.62 19.47 41.19
C GLY A 1077 3.93 20.22 40.89
N PHE A 1078 4.23 20.36 39.60
CA PHE A 1078 5.43 21.03 39.10
C PHE A 1078 5.08 22.02 37.98
N ASP A 1079 5.93 23.03 37.80
CA ASP A 1079 5.82 24.00 36.71
C ASP A 1079 7.23 24.46 36.27
N TYR A 1080 7.33 25.30 35.25
CA TYR A 1080 8.59 25.82 34.72
C TYR A 1080 8.61 27.34 34.74
N SER A 1081 9.68 27.91 35.31
CA SER A 1081 9.93 29.35 35.26
C SER A 1081 9.96 29.86 33.81
N ARG A 1082 9.63 31.14 33.59
CA ARG A 1082 9.70 31.81 32.27
C ARG A 1082 8.90 31.08 31.17
N GLY A 1083 7.81 30.40 31.52
CA GLY A 1083 7.01 29.57 30.60
C GLY A 1083 6.68 30.25 29.26
N ASN A 1084 6.15 31.48 29.31
CA ASN A 1084 5.76 32.25 28.11
C ASN A 1084 6.93 32.88 27.32
N SER A 1085 8.18 32.76 27.79
CA SER A 1085 9.34 33.35 27.11
C SER A 1085 9.79 32.50 25.91
N VAL A 1086 9.80 33.12 24.72
CA VAL A 1086 10.36 32.52 23.48
C VAL A 1086 11.89 32.58 23.43
N THR A 1087 12.54 33.34 24.32
CA THR A 1087 14.00 33.55 24.37
C THR A 1087 14.70 32.88 25.56
N LYS A 1088 13.97 32.42 26.59
CA LYS A 1088 14.53 31.83 27.81
C LYS A 1088 13.87 30.46 28.08
N HIS A 1089 14.67 29.39 28.14
CA HIS A 1089 14.21 27.98 28.19
C HIS A 1089 13.18 27.74 29.30
N GLY A 1090 13.53 28.10 30.53
CA GLY A 1090 12.74 27.85 31.73
C GLY A 1090 13.25 26.65 32.53
N THR A 1091 13.01 26.66 33.84
CA THR A 1091 13.63 25.73 34.80
C THR A 1091 12.58 25.16 35.72
N LEU A 1092 12.69 23.87 36.05
CA LEU A 1092 11.72 23.15 36.89
C LEU A 1092 11.54 23.81 38.27
N ARG A 1093 10.30 23.81 38.73
CA ARG A 1093 9.82 24.28 40.03
C ARG A 1093 8.83 23.28 40.62
N TYR A 1094 8.91 23.05 41.92
CA TYR A 1094 7.88 22.30 42.63
C TYR A 1094 6.91 23.27 43.30
N ARG A 1095 5.61 23.04 43.13
CA ARG A 1095 4.55 23.75 43.84
C ARG A 1095 4.38 23.12 45.22
N VAL A 1096 4.48 23.93 46.26
CA VAL A 1096 4.43 23.53 47.67
C VAL A 1096 3.39 24.36 48.42
N ALA A 1097 3.09 24.01 49.67
CA ALA A 1097 2.17 24.80 50.49
C ALA A 1097 2.67 26.25 50.64
N GLY A 1098 1.86 27.21 50.17
CA GLY A 1098 2.17 28.65 50.18
C GLY A 1098 3.11 29.15 49.08
N GLY A 1099 3.40 28.38 48.02
CA GLY A 1099 4.17 28.89 46.88
C GLY A 1099 4.96 27.87 46.06
N TYR A 1100 6.14 28.27 45.61
CA TYR A 1100 7.07 27.48 44.77
C TYR A 1100 8.47 27.42 45.36
N ILE A 1101 9.17 26.31 45.13
CA ILE A 1101 10.60 26.13 45.37
C ILE A 1101 11.32 25.71 44.09
N THR A 1102 12.65 25.82 44.09
CA THR A 1102 13.47 25.31 42.98
C THR A 1102 13.34 23.79 42.84
N GLY A 1103 13.16 23.30 41.61
CA GLY A 1103 13.17 21.87 41.29
C GLY A 1103 14.54 21.34 40.87
N ASN A 1104 15.61 22.13 40.99
CA ASN A 1104 16.96 21.73 40.61
C ASN A 1104 17.55 20.76 41.67
N ALA A 1105 17.98 19.58 41.21
CA ALA A 1105 18.51 18.49 42.03
C ALA A 1105 19.78 18.83 42.85
N LYS A 1106 20.47 19.96 42.56
CA LYS A 1106 21.55 20.48 43.42
C LYS A 1106 21.04 20.94 44.79
N TYR A 1107 19.80 21.44 44.86
CA TYR A 1107 19.22 22.05 46.07
C TYR A 1107 18.14 21.21 46.75
N VAL A 1108 17.53 20.26 46.03
CA VAL A 1108 16.49 19.36 46.56
C VAL A 1108 16.76 17.90 46.16
N ARG A 1109 16.37 16.95 47.00
CA ARG A 1109 16.36 15.50 46.74
C ARG A 1109 14.92 15.00 46.74
N ILE A 1110 14.51 14.27 45.70
CA ILE A 1110 13.23 13.53 45.72
C ILE A 1110 13.34 12.44 46.78
N ILE A 1111 12.32 12.33 47.62
CA ILE A 1111 12.23 11.34 48.70
C ILE A 1111 10.82 10.73 48.76
N ASP A 1112 10.26 10.45 47.58
CA ASP A 1112 9.11 9.56 47.47
C ASP A 1112 9.55 8.16 47.94
N SER A 1113 8.69 7.43 48.64
CA SER A 1113 8.85 5.98 48.77
C SER A 1113 8.89 5.32 47.37
N LYS A 1114 9.62 4.20 47.26
CA LYS A 1114 9.76 3.45 46.01
C LYS A 1114 8.39 3.09 45.44
#